data_AF-A0A084SPM8-F1
#
_entry.id   AF-A0A084SPM8-F1
#
_cell.length_a   1.000
_cell.length_b   1.000
_cell.length_c   1.000
_cell.angle_alpha   90.00
_cell.angle_beta   90.00
_cell.angle_gamma   90.00
#
_symmetry.space_group_name_H-M   'P 1'
#
loop_
_entity.id
_entity.type
_entity.pdbx_description
1 polymer ?
#
loop_
_entity_poly.entity_id
_entity_poly.type
_entity_poly.pdbx_seq_one_letter_code
_entity_poly.pdbx_strand_id
1 'polypeptide(L)'
;MGTSYKIHPAVGVARVGDSEDYYLGPEVAKGLPQERTGGDVTRFRDADGAIRRQAARFQIHTFDPSNPTAPGKRVQPGQDGVVDIEWTVHVANKKAAWYEFQQQQGADGRYDSNHPLRNPRTTDEAGRKALIIDPGPRTVACRGSNQHPQRAEFSKDDPQGQSYPRTFPRSGLIPGNSDITTLGSAIADDQGYLYTLGGYGRSGTTAVWNLSTGLIDNILSDDPTLTDSQRKRLVELRQVADQCYDTQDALLAAMTMELEKDKNNSQADIQETVSFMKEKAYMQPRLDTYANNNFWWDDVSDGPVTATIILENQVRVEVQFPAWMMVAPPAYAPQLLNMITLYDTLRDTFVTQCDLEPELCKGGTFNDGYKPNFQADILPILQRPSDYQWVARINDQGIDAHAELPRSGSHNFMKFVRDPQSVNDYPGRMPKMAGDNPLTPDVPRNFLTLTRTQYFFLSQFSQGHYVDTPPTSTATPGQLLDRGVLENCVGGPFCPGIEMTWICRDPHFFMEPFRFKHRQVRGPGLQWNTNPHDGQGLEPGDATKYMALPWQADFNECSNQVVQNTSLWWWPSQRPYEVNYVDRNGEWQQGYWTRPSDINFDKDEEMVAKWKGLGFILRRQDAPPSEQGPSNQGGDPPPVYIEVERRLPDGDMP
;
A
#
# COMPACT_ATOMS: atom_id res chain seq x y z
N MET A 1 28.18 11.51 27.55
CA MET A 1 27.25 11.73 26.41
C MET A 1 25.85 11.44 26.93
N GLY A 2 24.85 12.25 26.59
CA GLY A 2 23.47 12.02 27.03
C GLY A 2 22.85 10.79 26.35
N THR A 3 21.90 10.14 27.02
CA THR A 3 21.07 9.07 26.47
C THR A 3 20.33 9.56 25.22
N SER A 4 20.42 8.84 24.10
CA SER A 4 19.62 9.12 22.89
C SER A 4 18.35 8.28 22.91
N TYR A 5 17.35 8.67 22.11
CA TYR A 5 16.06 8.02 22.07
C TYR A 5 15.62 7.73 20.63
N LYS A 6 14.92 6.61 20.43
CA LYS A 6 14.48 6.14 19.11
C LYS A 6 13.05 5.63 19.15
N ILE A 7 12.26 6.01 18.13
CA ILE A 7 10.85 5.58 17.98
C ILE A 7 10.81 4.28 17.16
N HIS A 8 10.03 3.31 17.66
CA HIS A 8 9.75 2.04 16.99
C HIS A 8 8.23 1.78 16.91
N PRO A 9 7.71 1.20 15.82
CA PRO A 9 8.45 0.84 14.61
C PRO A 9 8.96 2.09 13.86
N ALA A 10 10.04 1.97 13.08
CA ALA A 10 10.58 3.04 12.25
C ALA A 10 9.56 3.52 11.19
N VAL A 11 8.75 2.59 10.69
CA VAL A 11 7.57 2.85 9.86
C VAL A 11 6.40 2.07 10.45
N GLY A 12 5.40 2.76 10.99
CA GLY A 12 4.16 2.17 11.45
C GLY A 12 3.12 2.09 10.34
N VAL A 13 2.35 1.00 10.31
CA VAL A 13 1.35 0.75 9.27
C VAL A 13 -0.05 0.65 9.87
N ALA A 14 -0.82 1.70 9.67
CA ALA A 14 -2.25 1.73 9.92
C ALA A 14 -3.02 1.31 8.66
N ARG A 15 -4.26 0.84 8.83
CA ARG A 15 -5.12 0.47 7.70
C ARG A 15 -6.51 1.06 7.86
N VAL A 16 -7.07 1.51 6.74
CA VAL A 16 -8.43 2.06 6.70
C VAL A 16 -9.47 1.01 7.09
N GLY A 17 -10.60 1.48 7.60
CA GLY A 17 -11.75 0.69 8.03
C GLY A 17 -12.91 1.63 8.31
N ASP A 18 -14.14 1.22 8.00
CA ASP A 18 -15.30 2.12 8.09
C ASP A 18 -16.02 2.11 9.44
N SER A 19 -15.46 1.43 10.45
CA SER A 19 -15.90 1.47 11.84
C SER A 19 -15.20 2.56 12.65
N GLU A 20 -15.88 3.03 13.70
CA GLU A 20 -15.26 3.84 14.74
C GLU A 20 -14.33 3.02 15.64
N ASP A 21 -14.57 1.73 15.81
CA ASP A 21 -13.71 0.83 16.58
C ASP A 21 -12.44 0.45 15.81
N TYR A 22 -11.43 0.00 16.57
CA TYR A 22 -10.13 -0.34 16.04
C TYR A 22 -9.41 -1.39 16.88
N TYR A 23 -8.47 -2.06 16.24
CA TYR A 23 -7.49 -2.96 16.84
C TYR A 23 -6.06 -2.49 16.52
N LEU A 24 -5.05 -3.13 17.10
CA LEU A 24 -3.64 -2.81 16.90
C LEU A 24 -3.06 -3.68 15.77
N GLY A 25 -2.23 -3.11 14.91
CA GLY A 25 -1.54 -3.85 13.86
C GLY A 25 -0.62 -4.96 14.40
N PRO A 26 -0.31 -5.98 13.58
CA PRO A 26 0.59 -7.06 13.98
C PRO A 26 2.01 -6.55 14.15
N GLU A 27 2.68 -7.03 15.20
CA GLU A 27 4.07 -6.67 15.54
C GLU A 27 5.06 -7.82 15.27
N VAL A 28 4.59 -8.90 14.64
CA VAL A 28 5.39 -10.06 14.21
C VAL A 28 4.91 -10.53 12.83
N ALA A 29 5.81 -11.13 12.05
CA ALA A 29 5.46 -11.75 10.77
C ALA A 29 4.39 -12.84 10.93
N LYS A 30 3.41 -12.88 10.01
CA LYS A 30 2.25 -13.78 10.05
C LYS A 30 1.40 -13.66 11.32
N GLY A 31 1.66 -12.63 12.14
CA GLY A 31 0.95 -12.39 13.37
C GLY A 31 -0.46 -11.90 13.09
N LEU A 32 -1.39 -12.28 13.97
CA LEU A 32 -2.68 -11.61 14.00
C LEU A 32 -2.50 -10.19 14.57
N PRO A 33 -3.33 -9.23 14.11
CA PRO A 33 -3.52 -7.98 14.82
C PRO A 33 -3.93 -8.26 16.28
N GLN A 34 -3.69 -7.29 17.18
CA GLN A 34 -3.96 -7.45 18.61
C GLN A 34 -5.16 -6.62 19.05
N GLU A 35 -5.98 -7.16 19.94
CA GLU A 35 -6.99 -6.38 20.64
C GLU A 35 -6.34 -5.33 21.55
N ARG A 36 -7.01 -4.19 21.73
CA ARG A 36 -6.51 -3.09 22.58
C ARG A 36 -6.34 -3.53 24.04
N THR A 37 -7.15 -4.48 24.49
CA THR A 37 -7.10 -5.08 25.82
C THR A 37 -6.13 -6.26 25.92
N GLY A 38 -5.44 -6.60 24.84
CA GLY A 38 -4.57 -7.76 24.72
C GLY A 38 -5.26 -9.00 24.13
N GLY A 39 -4.46 -9.85 23.49
CA GLY A 39 -4.91 -11.04 22.77
C GLY A 39 -5.06 -10.82 21.26
N ASP A 40 -5.11 -11.91 20.50
CA ASP A 40 -5.25 -11.87 19.04
C ASP A 40 -6.67 -11.45 18.63
N VAL A 41 -6.75 -10.67 17.55
CA VAL A 41 -8.02 -10.32 16.90
C VAL A 41 -8.59 -11.56 16.23
N THR A 42 -9.81 -11.92 16.64
CA THR A 42 -10.62 -12.96 15.98
C THR A 42 -11.81 -12.39 15.22
N ARG A 43 -12.03 -11.06 15.30
CA ARG A 43 -13.08 -10.34 14.58
C ARG A 43 -12.57 -9.02 14.00
N PHE A 44 -12.64 -8.90 12.68
CA PHE A 44 -12.22 -7.71 11.94
C PHE A 44 -13.32 -6.69 11.77
N ARG A 45 -14.58 -7.06 12.05
CA ARG A 45 -15.73 -6.17 12.01
C ARG A 45 -16.31 -5.89 13.39
N ASP A 46 -16.96 -4.75 13.51
CA ASP A 46 -17.76 -4.41 14.67
C ASP A 46 -19.14 -5.09 14.63
N ALA A 47 -19.98 -4.79 15.63
CA ALA A 47 -21.31 -5.37 15.76
C ALA A 47 -22.28 -4.98 14.62
N ASP A 48 -22.03 -3.86 13.95
CA ASP A 48 -22.83 -3.37 12.82
C ASP A 48 -22.31 -3.93 11.48
N GLY A 49 -21.18 -4.64 11.50
CA GLY A 49 -20.53 -5.25 10.36
C GLY A 49 -19.57 -4.33 9.62
N ALA A 50 -19.27 -3.14 10.15
CA ALA A 50 -18.26 -2.24 9.60
C ALA A 50 -16.85 -2.76 9.92
N ILE A 51 -15.91 -2.56 9.00
CA ILE A 51 -14.51 -3.00 9.16
C ILE A 51 -13.84 -2.11 10.22
N ARG A 52 -13.33 -2.74 11.28
CA ARG A 52 -12.52 -2.09 12.32
C ARG A 52 -11.23 -1.58 11.71
N ARG A 53 -10.82 -0.37 12.09
CA ARG A 53 -9.53 0.20 11.64
C ARG A 53 -8.37 -0.54 12.28
N GLN A 54 -7.25 -0.63 11.57
CA GLN A 54 -5.99 -1.07 12.16
C GLN A 54 -5.17 0.15 12.57
N ALA A 55 -4.84 0.27 13.86
CA ALA A 55 -3.96 1.31 14.36
C ALA A 55 -2.49 0.86 14.34
N ALA A 56 -1.58 1.75 13.95
CA ALA A 56 -0.15 1.55 14.19
C ALA A 56 0.20 2.00 15.61
N ARG A 57 0.89 1.13 16.37
CA ARG A 57 1.39 1.42 17.72
C ARG A 57 2.86 1.80 17.68
N PHE A 58 3.21 2.94 18.26
CA PHE A 58 4.58 3.42 18.41
C PHE A 58 5.00 3.48 19.88
N GLN A 59 6.29 3.31 20.12
CA GLN A 59 6.94 3.37 21.42
C GLN A 59 8.37 3.91 21.31
N ILE A 60 8.89 4.47 22.39
CA ILE A 60 10.24 5.01 22.46
C ILE A 60 11.13 4.03 23.22
N HIS A 61 12.34 3.81 22.70
CA HIS A 61 13.41 3.07 23.38
C HIS A 61 14.63 3.97 23.57
N THR A 62 15.37 3.76 24.66
CA THR A 62 16.72 4.33 24.79
C THR A 62 17.63 3.73 23.71
N PHE A 63 18.57 4.53 23.22
CA PHE A 63 19.47 4.14 22.16
C PHE A 63 20.89 4.65 22.46
N ASP A 64 21.88 3.78 22.28
CA ASP A 64 23.29 4.13 22.32
C ASP A 64 23.87 4.07 20.89
N PRO A 65 24.12 5.21 20.24
CA PRO A 65 24.73 5.24 18.91
C PRO A 65 26.12 4.58 18.85
N SER A 66 26.83 4.48 19.98
CA SER A 66 28.14 3.81 20.04
C SER A 66 28.01 2.29 20.11
N ASN A 67 26.85 1.79 20.54
CA ASN A 67 26.54 0.36 20.66
C ASN A 67 25.13 0.09 20.08
N PRO A 68 24.92 0.24 18.75
CA PRO A 68 23.59 0.24 18.14
C PRO A 68 22.85 -1.11 18.23
N THR A 69 23.55 -2.19 18.61
CA THR A 69 22.99 -3.53 18.84
C THR A 69 22.66 -3.79 20.31
N ALA A 70 23.02 -2.90 21.23
CA ALA A 70 22.67 -3.04 22.63
C ALA A 70 21.15 -2.86 22.80
N PRO A 71 20.48 -3.73 23.59
CA PRO A 71 19.04 -3.62 23.77
C PRO A 71 18.69 -2.32 24.51
N GLY A 72 17.90 -1.49 23.85
CA GLY A 72 17.29 -0.30 24.46
C GLY A 72 16.26 -0.67 25.53
N LYS A 73 16.04 0.24 26.48
CA LYS A 73 14.94 0.17 27.46
C LYS A 73 13.76 0.98 26.94
N ARG A 74 12.55 0.41 27.01
CA ARG A 74 11.30 1.13 26.71
C ARG A 74 11.14 2.32 27.66
N VAL A 75 10.86 3.49 27.09
CA VAL A 75 10.64 4.75 27.81
C VAL A 75 9.15 4.90 28.08
N GLN A 76 8.80 5.27 29.32
CA GLN A 76 7.41 5.45 29.74
C GLN A 76 7.27 6.49 30.86
N PRO A 77 6.14 7.23 30.93
CA PRO A 77 5.88 8.16 32.02
C PRO A 77 5.91 7.48 33.39
N GLY A 78 6.53 8.13 34.37
CA GLY A 78 6.69 7.63 35.74
C GLY A 78 7.92 6.76 35.97
N GLN A 79 8.79 6.59 34.98
CA GLN A 79 10.05 5.85 35.11
C GLN A 79 11.24 6.68 34.67
N ASP A 80 12.41 6.43 35.28
CA ASP A 80 13.69 7.06 34.93
C ASP A 80 13.63 8.59 34.83
N GLY A 81 12.81 9.23 35.67
CA GLY A 81 12.60 10.67 35.69
C GLY A 81 11.74 11.21 34.53
N VAL A 82 11.08 10.36 33.75
CA VAL A 82 10.13 10.78 32.70
C VAL A 82 8.78 11.14 33.33
N VAL A 83 8.34 12.38 33.13
CA VAL A 83 7.06 12.90 33.62
C VAL A 83 5.95 12.68 32.60
N ASP A 84 6.21 12.93 31.32
CA ASP A 84 5.23 12.79 30.23
C ASP A 84 5.94 12.59 28.89
N ILE A 85 5.20 12.19 27.87
CA ILE A 85 5.66 12.11 26.49
C ILE A 85 4.64 12.84 25.61
N GLU A 86 5.12 13.84 24.86
CA GLU A 86 4.35 14.54 23.84
C GLU A 86 4.69 13.95 22.47
N TRP A 87 3.69 13.41 21.78
CA TRP A 87 3.81 12.87 20.43
C TRP A 87 3.25 13.85 19.43
N THR A 88 3.94 14.08 18.32
CA THR A 88 3.46 14.91 17.21
C THR A 88 3.41 14.10 15.92
N VAL A 89 2.27 14.16 15.23
CA VAL A 89 2.04 13.45 13.97
C VAL A 89 1.51 14.44 12.94
N HIS A 90 2.07 14.42 11.72
CA HIS A 90 1.59 15.24 10.60
C HIS A 90 1.40 14.37 9.37
N VAL A 91 0.20 13.86 9.14
CA VAL A 91 -0.12 13.08 7.94
C VAL A 91 -0.71 13.96 6.84
N ALA A 92 -0.50 13.59 5.58
CA ALA A 92 -1.17 14.22 4.44
C ALA A 92 -1.37 13.21 3.28
N ASN A 93 -2.21 13.58 2.32
CA ASN A 93 -2.37 12.86 1.05
C ASN A 93 -2.07 13.80 -0.12
N LYS A 94 -1.04 13.48 -0.90
CA LYS A 94 -0.61 14.27 -2.07
C LYS A 94 -0.96 13.63 -3.41
N LYS A 95 -1.71 12.51 -3.44
CA LYS A 95 -1.94 11.72 -4.67
C LYS A 95 -2.55 12.55 -5.80
N ALA A 96 -3.58 13.34 -5.49
CA ALA A 96 -4.29 14.16 -6.49
C ALA A 96 -3.39 15.27 -7.07
N ALA A 97 -2.39 15.70 -6.30
CA ALA A 97 -1.46 16.77 -6.65
C ALA A 97 -0.16 16.25 -7.31
N TRP A 98 0.02 14.94 -7.46
CA TRP A 98 1.24 14.34 -7.99
C TRP A 98 1.16 14.04 -9.49
N TYR A 99 2.24 13.48 -10.02
CA TYR A 99 2.32 12.90 -11.36
C TYR A 99 1.41 11.68 -11.49
N GLU A 100 1.01 11.37 -12.72
CA GLU A 100 0.43 10.06 -13.03
C GLU A 100 1.43 8.94 -12.75
N PHE A 101 0.94 7.83 -12.22
CA PHE A 101 1.72 6.61 -12.09
C PHE A 101 1.82 5.92 -13.45
N GLN A 102 3.03 5.85 -14.01
CA GLN A 102 3.34 5.14 -15.25
C GLN A 102 4.46 4.12 -15.00
N GLN A 103 4.12 3.12 -14.20
CA GLN A 103 4.97 1.98 -13.83
C GLN A 103 6.35 2.38 -13.29
N GLN A 104 7.40 2.32 -14.10
CA GLN A 104 8.78 2.59 -13.68
C GLN A 104 9.23 4.03 -13.96
N GLN A 105 8.42 4.85 -14.63
CA GLN A 105 8.76 6.25 -14.87
C GLN A 105 8.77 7.03 -13.56
N GLY A 106 9.88 7.74 -13.30
CA GLY A 106 10.14 8.39 -12.02
C GLY A 106 10.86 7.53 -10.98
N ALA A 107 11.01 6.22 -11.20
CA ALA A 107 11.60 5.32 -10.20
C ALA A 107 13.08 5.60 -9.87
N ASP A 108 13.79 6.20 -10.82
CA ASP A 108 15.17 6.68 -10.69
C ASP A 108 15.26 8.15 -10.23
N GLY A 109 14.11 8.73 -9.85
CA GLY A 109 13.96 10.13 -9.46
C GLY A 109 13.82 11.10 -10.61
N ARG A 110 13.78 10.64 -11.85
CA ARG A 110 13.67 11.49 -13.04
C ARG A 110 12.31 11.29 -13.69
N TYR A 111 11.59 12.40 -13.83
CA TYR A 111 10.42 12.49 -14.69
C TYR A 111 10.81 13.25 -15.96
N ASP A 112 10.31 12.79 -17.10
CA ASP A 112 10.44 13.55 -18.34
C ASP A 112 9.73 14.90 -18.20
N SER A 113 10.22 15.92 -18.92
CA SER A 113 9.67 17.28 -18.84
C SER A 113 8.18 17.39 -19.19
N ASN A 114 7.67 16.41 -19.94
CA ASN A 114 6.27 16.27 -20.37
C ASN A 114 5.53 15.15 -19.61
N HIS A 115 6.09 14.60 -18.54
CA HIS A 115 5.43 13.57 -17.73
C HIS A 115 4.08 14.11 -17.21
N PRO A 116 2.97 13.39 -17.42
CA PRO A 116 1.65 13.94 -17.12
C PRO A 116 1.39 14.07 -15.62
N LEU A 117 0.68 15.14 -15.26
CA LEU A 117 0.18 15.37 -13.91
C LEU A 117 -1.22 14.79 -13.77
N ARG A 118 -1.52 14.18 -12.62
CA ARG A 118 -2.92 14.04 -12.20
C ARG A 118 -3.52 15.43 -12.05
N ASN A 119 -4.79 15.58 -12.42
CA ASN A 119 -5.49 16.86 -12.52
C ASN A 119 -4.76 17.89 -13.40
N PRO A 120 -4.45 17.56 -14.68
CA PRO A 120 -3.51 18.32 -15.51
C PRO A 120 -4.00 19.74 -15.86
N ARG A 121 -5.30 20.00 -15.72
CA ARG A 121 -5.91 21.32 -15.98
C ARG A 121 -5.81 22.29 -14.81
N THR A 122 -5.40 21.82 -13.63
CA THR A 122 -5.07 22.68 -12.49
C THR A 122 -3.60 23.08 -12.64
N THR A 123 -3.34 24.28 -13.17
CA THR A 123 -1.97 24.70 -13.58
C THR A 123 -1.34 25.74 -12.66
N ASP A 124 -2.12 26.47 -11.88
CA ASP A 124 -1.61 27.46 -10.94
C ASP A 124 -1.21 26.82 -9.60
N GLU A 125 -0.22 27.43 -8.94
CA GLU A 125 0.38 26.93 -7.70
C GLU A 125 -0.64 26.79 -6.55
N ALA A 126 -1.60 27.71 -6.44
CA ALA A 126 -2.61 27.67 -5.39
C ALA A 126 -3.60 26.51 -5.64
N GLY A 127 -4.03 26.33 -6.89
CA GLY A 127 -4.84 25.19 -7.31
C GLY A 127 -4.15 23.85 -7.06
N ARG A 128 -2.87 23.70 -7.42
CA ARG A 128 -2.11 22.46 -7.16
C ARG A 128 -2.02 22.15 -5.66
N LYS A 129 -1.78 23.16 -4.84
CA LYS A 129 -1.76 23.02 -3.37
C LYS A 129 -3.12 22.60 -2.82
N ALA A 130 -4.22 23.13 -3.37
CA ALA A 130 -5.58 22.75 -2.96
C ALA A 130 -5.96 21.30 -3.28
N LEU A 131 -5.20 20.59 -4.14
CA LEU A 131 -5.40 19.17 -4.40
C LEU A 131 -4.87 18.26 -3.27
N ILE A 132 -3.98 18.78 -2.42
CA ILE A 132 -3.43 18.04 -1.27
C ILE A 132 -4.49 17.97 -0.16
N ILE A 133 -4.63 16.82 0.51
CA ILE A 133 -5.37 16.73 1.79
C ILE A 133 -4.36 16.90 2.92
N ASP A 134 -4.44 18.02 3.63
CA ASP A 134 -3.52 18.36 4.72
C ASP A 134 -4.28 18.92 5.94
N PRO A 135 -4.44 18.12 7.01
CA PRO A 135 -5.02 18.55 8.27
C PRO A 135 -4.06 19.38 9.14
N GLY A 136 -2.77 19.46 8.79
CA GLY A 136 -1.70 19.97 9.65
C GLY A 136 -1.30 19.00 10.78
N PRO A 137 -0.23 19.32 11.53
CA PRO A 137 0.24 18.48 12.63
C PRO A 137 -0.77 18.41 13.80
N ARG A 138 -0.76 17.30 14.55
CA ARG A 138 -1.44 17.13 15.83
C ARG A 138 -0.46 16.69 16.90
N THR A 139 -0.59 17.24 18.09
CA THR A 139 0.19 16.86 19.26
C THR A 139 -0.72 16.30 20.35
N VAL A 140 -0.36 15.12 20.86
CA VAL A 140 -1.03 14.46 21.98
C VAL A 140 -0.04 14.16 23.10
N ALA A 141 -0.50 14.19 24.34
CA ALA A 141 0.34 13.94 25.52
C ALA A 141 -0.22 12.79 26.35
N CYS A 142 0.65 11.88 26.81
CA CYS A 142 0.26 10.69 27.56
C CYS A 142 -0.51 11.02 28.84
N ARG A 143 -0.16 12.12 29.53
CA ARG A 143 -0.86 12.59 30.75
C ARG A 143 -1.76 13.81 30.53
N GLY A 144 -1.99 14.22 29.29
CA GLY A 144 -2.80 15.41 29.00
C GLY A 144 -2.17 16.72 29.49
N SER A 145 -0.82 16.83 29.44
CA SER A 145 -0.09 18.01 29.92
C SER A 145 0.07 19.09 28.83
N ASN A 146 0.51 20.30 29.23
CA ASN A 146 0.83 21.41 28.32
C ASN A 146 -0.27 21.77 27.31
N GLN A 147 -1.55 21.64 27.71
CA GLN A 147 -2.72 21.87 26.85
C GLN A 147 -2.87 20.90 25.67
N HIS A 148 -2.09 19.82 25.64
CA HIS A 148 -2.22 18.75 24.66
C HIS A 148 -3.14 17.65 25.20
N PRO A 149 -4.19 17.24 24.45
CA PRO A 149 -5.08 16.17 24.84
C PRO A 149 -4.41 14.79 24.69
N GLN A 150 -5.02 13.74 25.22
CA GLN A 150 -4.62 12.35 24.94
C GLN A 150 -5.05 11.88 23.54
N ARG A 151 -5.99 12.58 22.90
CA ARG A 151 -6.48 12.25 21.56
C ARG A 151 -6.68 13.52 20.74
N ALA A 152 -6.28 13.47 19.48
CA ALA A 152 -6.49 14.54 18.51
C ALA A 152 -6.87 13.95 17.15
N GLU A 153 -7.72 14.66 16.42
CA GLU A 153 -8.25 14.21 15.13
C GLU A 153 -7.51 14.91 13.99
N PHE A 154 -7.12 14.17 12.96
CA PHE A 154 -6.61 14.73 11.71
C PHE A 154 -7.74 15.29 10.83
N SER A 155 -8.68 16.01 11.46
CA SER A 155 -9.91 16.50 10.85
C SER A 155 -9.85 17.99 10.53
N LYS A 156 -10.74 18.41 9.63
CA LYS A 156 -10.97 19.82 9.28
C LYS A 156 -11.48 20.66 10.46
N ASP A 157 -12.03 20.02 11.49
CA ASP A 157 -12.69 20.69 12.62
C ASP A 157 -11.84 20.68 13.90
N ASP A 158 -10.75 19.90 13.94
CA ASP A 158 -9.87 19.84 15.11
C ASP A 158 -9.23 21.22 15.41
N PRO A 159 -9.28 21.71 16.67
CA PRO A 159 -8.75 23.02 17.03
C PRO A 159 -7.24 23.17 16.81
N GLN A 160 -6.44 22.12 17.01
CA GLN A 160 -4.98 22.21 16.86
C GLN A 160 -4.56 22.50 15.42
N GLY A 161 -5.39 22.11 14.45
CA GLY A 161 -5.12 22.36 13.04
C GLY A 161 -5.40 23.80 12.58
N GLN A 162 -6.10 24.61 13.36
CA GLN A 162 -6.58 25.94 12.90
C GLN A 162 -5.46 26.95 12.63
N SER A 163 -4.31 26.80 13.28
CA SER A 163 -3.14 27.65 13.06
C SER A 163 -2.29 27.26 11.84
N TYR A 164 -2.66 26.18 11.15
CA TYR A 164 -1.95 25.65 9.99
C TYR A 164 -2.81 25.85 8.71
N PRO A 165 -2.22 26.11 7.53
CA PRO A 165 -2.95 26.17 6.27
C PRO A 165 -3.47 24.78 5.87
N ARG A 166 -4.71 24.48 6.26
CA ARG A 166 -5.35 23.18 6.01
C ARG A 166 -6.03 23.13 4.66
N THR A 167 -6.02 21.95 4.05
CA THR A 167 -6.70 21.68 2.77
C THR A 167 -7.46 20.36 2.83
N PHE A 168 -8.69 20.37 2.33
CA PHE A 168 -9.56 19.21 2.18
C PHE A 168 -10.34 19.35 0.87
N PRO A 169 -10.74 18.25 0.22
CA PRO A 169 -11.63 18.33 -0.93
C PRO A 169 -12.97 18.97 -0.54
N ARG A 170 -13.65 19.57 -1.51
CA ARG A 170 -14.99 20.13 -1.27
C ARG A 170 -15.96 19.04 -0.81
N SER A 171 -16.91 19.42 0.05
CA SER A 171 -18.02 18.55 0.43
C SER A 171 -18.93 18.24 -0.76
N GLY A 172 -19.71 17.17 -0.65
CA GLY A 172 -20.58 16.67 -1.73
C GLY A 172 -19.83 15.80 -2.73
N LEU A 173 -18.81 15.07 -2.28
CA LEU A 173 -18.14 14.05 -3.09
C LEU A 173 -19.13 12.97 -3.50
N ILE A 174 -18.94 12.46 -4.72
CA ILE A 174 -19.74 11.39 -5.31
C ILE A 174 -18.89 10.11 -5.35
N PRO A 175 -19.43 8.92 -5.00
CA PRO A 175 -20.80 8.66 -4.56
C PRO A 175 -21.12 9.28 -3.19
N GLY A 176 -22.40 9.43 -2.86
CA GLY A 176 -22.82 10.05 -1.60
C GLY A 176 -22.21 9.38 -0.37
N ASN A 177 -21.95 10.16 0.68
CA ASN A 177 -21.20 9.77 1.90
C ASN A 177 -19.69 9.53 1.70
N SER A 178 -19.11 9.92 0.56
CA SER A 178 -17.66 9.86 0.33
C SER A 178 -16.88 11.08 0.83
N ASP A 179 -17.52 12.07 1.46
CA ASP A 179 -16.84 13.27 1.97
C ASP A 179 -15.68 12.92 2.91
N ILE A 180 -14.49 13.41 2.55
CA ILE A 180 -13.28 13.24 3.33
C ILE A 180 -13.10 14.47 4.22
N THR A 181 -13.37 14.29 5.51
CA THR A 181 -13.27 15.36 6.52
C THR A 181 -12.17 15.10 7.55
N THR A 182 -11.49 13.96 7.45
CA THR A 182 -10.39 13.54 8.33
C THR A 182 -9.48 12.54 7.64
N LEU A 183 -8.20 12.52 8.03
CA LEU A 183 -7.23 11.46 7.68
C LEU A 183 -6.98 10.48 8.84
N GLY A 184 -7.81 10.55 9.90
CA GLY A 184 -7.75 9.64 11.05
C GLY A 184 -7.48 10.36 12.37
N SER A 185 -6.72 9.74 13.27
CA SER A 185 -6.44 10.29 14.61
C SER A 185 -5.12 9.83 15.22
N ALA A 186 -4.64 10.60 16.20
CA ALA A 186 -3.54 10.24 17.10
C ALA A 186 -4.07 10.09 18.53
N ILE A 187 -3.64 9.04 19.23
CA ILE A 187 -4.05 8.72 20.61
C ILE A 187 -2.81 8.34 21.41
N ALA A 188 -2.55 8.99 22.54
CA ALA A 188 -1.52 8.61 23.50
C ALA A 188 -2.14 7.97 24.74
N ASP A 189 -1.60 6.84 25.20
CA ASP A 189 -1.98 6.26 26.49
C ASP A 189 -1.06 6.68 27.63
N ASP A 190 -1.42 6.30 28.86
CA ASP A 190 -0.64 6.59 30.06
C ASP A 190 0.64 5.75 30.19
N GLN A 191 0.80 4.70 29.37
CA GLN A 191 1.98 3.82 29.31
C GLN A 191 3.05 4.31 28.35
N GLY A 192 2.86 5.46 27.69
CA GLY A 192 3.83 6.01 26.75
C GLY A 192 3.70 5.51 25.31
N TYR A 193 2.66 4.75 24.98
CA TYR A 193 2.39 4.37 23.60
C TYR A 193 1.67 5.49 22.86
N LEU A 194 1.98 5.63 21.58
CA LEU A 194 1.17 6.35 20.61
C LEU A 194 0.45 5.34 19.72
N TYR A 195 -0.83 5.54 19.50
CA TYR A 195 -1.64 4.86 18.50
C TYR A 195 -2.01 5.86 17.42
N THR A 196 -1.86 5.45 16.18
CA THR A 196 -2.27 6.26 15.04
C THR A 196 -3.24 5.48 14.18
N LEU A 197 -4.38 6.11 13.88
CA LEU A 197 -5.44 5.54 13.07
C LEU A 197 -5.49 6.27 11.73
N GLY A 198 -5.76 5.53 10.65
CA GLY A 198 -6.01 6.11 9.34
C GLY A 198 -7.46 6.58 9.15
N GLY A 199 -7.77 6.96 7.91
CA GLY A 199 -9.11 7.29 7.45
C GLY A 199 -10.10 6.12 7.49
N TYR A 200 -11.30 6.37 6.96
CA TYR A 200 -12.44 5.45 6.96
C TYR A 200 -12.57 4.65 5.65
N GLY A 201 -11.60 4.75 4.75
CA GLY A 201 -11.61 4.13 3.43
C GLY A 201 -12.58 4.82 2.47
N ARG A 202 -12.80 6.13 2.67
CA ARG A 202 -13.64 6.97 1.81
C ARG A 202 -12.87 7.38 0.58
N SER A 203 -13.53 7.22 -0.57
CA SER A 203 -13.03 7.68 -1.86
C SER A 203 -14.18 8.30 -2.66
N GLY A 204 -13.93 9.42 -3.29
CA GLY A 204 -14.96 10.11 -4.07
C GLY A 204 -14.40 11.17 -4.99
N THR A 205 -15.24 11.61 -5.91
CA THR A 205 -14.90 12.60 -6.92
C THR A 205 -15.72 13.87 -6.77
N THR A 206 -15.10 14.99 -7.13
CA THR A 206 -15.81 16.26 -7.24
C THR A 206 -16.50 16.43 -8.58
N ALA A 207 -16.02 15.77 -9.64
CA ALA A 207 -16.59 15.97 -10.96
C ALA A 207 -17.98 15.33 -11.07
N VAL A 208 -18.90 15.98 -11.78
CA VAL A 208 -20.23 15.40 -12.10
C VAL A 208 -20.21 14.84 -13.52
N TRP A 209 -19.71 15.62 -14.47
CA TRP A 209 -19.46 15.20 -15.86
C TRP A 209 -18.00 15.44 -16.22
N ASN A 210 -17.38 14.43 -16.84
CA ASN A 210 -16.01 14.50 -17.32
C ASN A 210 -15.85 13.66 -18.59
N LEU A 211 -14.94 14.10 -19.45
CA LEU A 211 -14.37 13.34 -20.55
C LEU A 211 -12.89 13.16 -20.21
N SER A 212 -12.40 11.94 -19.97
CA SER A 212 -10.98 11.71 -19.71
C SER A 212 -10.20 11.51 -21.00
N THR A 213 -8.92 11.89 -21.02
CA THR A 213 -8.03 11.53 -22.14
C THR A 213 -7.88 10.01 -22.26
N GLY A 214 -7.83 9.28 -21.13
CA GLY A 214 -7.79 7.82 -21.11
C GLY A 214 -8.98 7.15 -21.82
N LEU A 215 -10.20 7.68 -21.65
CA LEU A 215 -11.37 7.20 -22.40
C LEU A 215 -11.20 7.39 -23.91
N ILE A 216 -10.74 8.57 -24.33
CA ILE A 216 -10.50 8.87 -25.75
C ILE A 216 -9.47 7.87 -26.31
N ASP A 217 -8.40 7.63 -25.58
CA ASP A 217 -7.30 6.76 -25.99
C ASP A 217 -7.75 5.29 -26.08
N ASN A 218 -8.55 4.82 -25.12
CA ASN A 218 -9.15 3.48 -25.16
C ASN A 218 -10.05 3.32 -26.38
N ILE A 219 -10.93 4.28 -26.68
CA ILE A 219 -11.78 4.23 -27.88
C ILE A 219 -10.92 4.18 -29.15
N LEU A 220 -9.88 5.00 -29.24
CA LEU A 220 -8.98 5.05 -30.40
C LEU A 220 -8.21 3.73 -30.59
N SER A 221 -7.84 3.08 -29.49
CA SER A 221 -7.14 1.79 -29.48
C SER A 221 -8.07 0.64 -29.86
N ASP A 222 -9.26 0.59 -29.23
CA ASP A 222 -10.08 -0.61 -29.19
C ASP A 222 -11.09 -0.70 -30.34
N ASP A 223 -11.39 0.43 -31.00
CA ASP A 223 -12.32 0.46 -32.13
C ASP A 223 -11.57 0.57 -33.48
N PRO A 224 -11.32 -0.56 -34.16
CA PRO A 224 -10.66 -0.56 -35.48
C PRO A 224 -11.56 -0.03 -36.59
N THR A 225 -12.87 0.19 -36.34
CA THR A 225 -13.83 0.60 -37.37
C THR A 225 -13.87 2.12 -37.59
N LEU A 226 -13.24 2.89 -36.71
CA LEU A 226 -13.14 4.35 -36.82
C LEU A 226 -12.35 4.77 -38.06
N THR A 227 -12.97 5.63 -38.88
CA THR A 227 -12.31 6.29 -40.03
C THR A 227 -11.24 7.28 -39.56
N ASP A 228 -10.28 7.62 -40.43
CA ASP A 228 -9.24 8.62 -40.13
C ASP A 228 -9.81 9.98 -39.70
N SER A 229 -10.94 10.38 -40.30
CA SER A 229 -11.62 11.63 -39.95
C SER A 229 -12.26 11.57 -38.57
N GLN A 230 -12.90 10.45 -38.20
CA GLN A 230 -13.42 10.24 -36.84
C GLN A 230 -12.29 10.19 -35.81
N ARG A 231 -11.20 9.48 -36.09
CA ARG A 231 -10.00 9.43 -35.23
C ARG A 231 -9.43 10.81 -34.97
N LYS A 232 -9.31 11.64 -36.02
CA LYS A 232 -8.83 13.03 -35.89
C LYS A 232 -9.72 13.85 -34.96
N ARG A 233 -11.04 13.80 -35.13
CA ARG A 233 -12.00 14.53 -34.26
C ARG A 233 -11.96 14.07 -32.81
N LEU A 234 -11.80 12.77 -32.56
CA LEU A 234 -11.61 12.25 -31.19
C LEU A 234 -10.33 12.79 -30.55
N VAL A 235 -9.24 12.88 -31.31
CA VAL A 235 -7.99 13.50 -30.83
C VAL A 235 -8.16 14.99 -30.52
N GLU A 236 -8.94 15.73 -31.30
CA GLU A 236 -9.25 17.16 -31.04
C GLU A 236 -9.95 17.34 -29.67
N LEU A 237 -10.86 16.41 -29.31
CA LEU A 237 -11.56 16.46 -28.03
C LEU A 237 -10.66 16.33 -26.79
N ARG A 238 -9.40 15.91 -26.94
CA ARG A 238 -8.43 15.93 -25.83
C ARG A 238 -8.24 17.32 -25.24
N GLN A 239 -8.53 18.41 -25.97
CA GLN A 239 -8.43 19.77 -25.44
C GLN A 239 -9.50 20.11 -24.40
N VAL A 240 -10.68 19.49 -24.50
CA VAL A 240 -11.80 19.65 -23.55
C VAL A 240 -11.89 18.50 -22.55
N ALA A 241 -10.99 17.52 -22.67
CA ALA A 241 -10.83 16.42 -21.73
C ALA A 241 -10.09 16.84 -20.45
N ASP A 242 -10.28 16.04 -19.39
CA ASP A 242 -9.73 16.20 -18.05
C ASP A 242 -10.16 17.50 -17.37
N GLN A 243 -11.39 17.91 -17.64
CA GLN A 243 -12.05 19.09 -17.09
C GLN A 243 -13.35 18.69 -16.39
N CYS A 244 -13.70 19.40 -15.32
CA CYS A 244 -14.94 19.19 -14.60
C CYS A 244 -16.07 20.02 -15.23
N TYR A 245 -17.18 19.38 -15.57
CA TYR A 245 -18.41 20.05 -16.03
C TYR A 245 -19.55 19.76 -15.05
N ASP A 246 -20.27 20.82 -14.65
CA ASP A 246 -21.38 20.69 -13.70
C ASP A 246 -22.63 20.05 -14.33
N THR A 247 -22.77 20.14 -15.66
CA THR A 247 -23.92 19.59 -16.41
C THR A 247 -23.47 18.90 -17.70
N GLN A 248 -24.29 17.95 -18.18
CA GLN A 248 -24.05 17.30 -19.47
C GLN A 248 -24.05 18.33 -20.61
N ASP A 249 -24.97 19.30 -20.59
CA ASP A 249 -25.05 20.33 -21.62
C ASP A 249 -23.78 21.18 -21.70
N ALA A 250 -23.17 21.51 -20.56
CA ALA A 250 -21.90 22.22 -20.54
C ALA A 250 -20.76 21.41 -21.17
N LEU A 251 -20.70 20.11 -20.88
CA LEU A 251 -19.73 19.20 -21.49
C LEU A 251 -19.94 19.10 -23.02
N LEU A 252 -21.19 18.88 -23.47
CA LEU A 252 -21.50 18.78 -24.90
C LEU A 252 -21.21 20.08 -25.63
N ALA A 253 -21.56 21.23 -25.04
CA ALA A 253 -21.23 22.54 -25.61
C ALA A 253 -19.71 22.74 -25.75
N ALA A 254 -18.93 22.31 -24.76
CA ALA A 254 -17.47 22.38 -24.86
C ALA A 254 -16.92 21.51 -26.00
N MET A 255 -17.41 20.27 -26.15
CA MET A 255 -17.03 19.42 -27.29
C MET A 255 -17.36 20.05 -28.63
N THR A 256 -18.57 20.59 -28.79
CA THR A 256 -18.98 21.29 -30.03
C THR A 256 -18.06 22.48 -30.32
N MET A 257 -17.84 23.35 -29.33
CA MET A 257 -16.97 24.53 -29.50
C MET A 257 -15.53 24.17 -29.86
N GLU A 258 -15.00 23.05 -29.35
CA GLU A 258 -13.65 22.58 -29.70
C GLU A 258 -13.58 22.12 -31.16
N LEU A 259 -14.52 21.27 -31.58
CA LEU A 259 -14.55 20.73 -32.93
C LEU A 259 -14.81 21.80 -33.99
N GLU A 260 -15.56 22.86 -33.67
CA GLU A 260 -15.80 24.00 -34.56
C GLU A 260 -14.54 24.82 -34.87
N LYS A 261 -13.45 24.66 -34.11
CA LYS A 261 -12.17 25.36 -34.38
C LYS A 261 -11.52 24.87 -35.67
N ASP A 262 -11.69 23.59 -36.03
CA ASP A 262 -11.27 23.08 -37.34
C ASP A 262 -12.39 23.27 -38.37
N LYS A 263 -12.16 24.20 -39.30
CA LYS A 263 -13.13 24.54 -40.37
C LYS A 263 -13.39 23.40 -41.35
N ASN A 264 -12.62 22.31 -41.30
CA ASN A 264 -12.85 21.11 -42.12
C ASN A 264 -13.92 20.19 -41.50
N ASN A 265 -14.24 20.35 -40.21
CA ASN A 265 -15.31 19.59 -39.58
C ASN A 265 -16.67 20.15 -40.02
N SER A 266 -17.46 19.36 -40.76
CA SER A 266 -18.82 19.76 -41.10
C SER A 266 -19.74 19.72 -39.88
N GLN A 267 -20.84 20.48 -39.89
CA GLN A 267 -21.80 20.43 -38.77
C GLN A 267 -22.39 19.03 -38.55
N ALA A 268 -22.52 18.22 -39.60
CA ALA A 268 -22.95 16.82 -39.48
C ALA A 268 -21.89 15.96 -38.78
N ASP A 269 -20.60 16.13 -39.12
CA ASP A 269 -19.47 15.42 -38.49
C ASP A 269 -19.35 15.78 -37.00
N ILE A 270 -19.55 17.05 -36.66
CA ILE A 270 -19.52 17.55 -35.28
C ILE A 270 -20.66 16.90 -34.49
N GLN A 271 -21.88 16.94 -35.00
CA GLN A 271 -23.05 16.34 -34.35
C GLN A 271 -22.91 14.82 -34.19
N GLU A 272 -22.39 14.13 -35.20
CA GLU A 272 -22.06 12.70 -35.14
C GLU A 272 -21.08 12.42 -33.99
N THR A 273 -19.95 13.14 -33.95
CA THR A 273 -18.90 12.93 -32.95
C THR A 273 -19.38 13.24 -31.54
N VAL A 274 -20.09 14.36 -31.36
CA VAL A 274 -20.64 14.75 -30.05
C VAL A 274 -21.71 13.77 -29.58
N SER A 275 -22.55 13.26 -30.48
CA SER A 275 -23.56 12.25 -30.12
C SER A 275 -22.92 10.93 -29.73
N PHE A 276 -21.93 10.47 -30.50
CA PHE A 276 -21.13 9.29 -30.16
C PHE A 276 -20.47 9.47 -28.79
N MET A 277 -19.80 10.60 -28.55
CA MET A 277 -19.15 10.86 -27.27
C MET A 277 -20.12 11.12 -26.14
N LYS A 278 -21.35 11.57 -26.38
CA LYS A 278 -22.40 11.66 -25.35
C LYS A 278 -22.75 10.29 -24.78
N GLU A 279 -22.77 9.26 -25.61
CA GLU A 279 -23.01 7.88 -25.18
C GLU A 279 -21.81 7.26 -24.47
N LYS A 280 -20.61 7.80 -24.70
CA LYS A 280 -19.35 7.34 -24.11
C LYS A 280 -18.84 8.19 -22.95
N ALA A 281 -19.29 9.43 -22.82
CA ALA A 281 -18.98 10.32 -21.71
C ALA A 281 -20.03 10.11 -20.63
N TYR A 282 -19.58 9.87 -19.40
CA TYR A 282 -20.46 9.40 -18.34
C TYR A 282 -20.56 10.40 -17.19
N MET A 283 -21.68 10.31 -16.50
CA MET A 283 -21.82 10.87 -15.17
C MET A 283 -20.89 10.11 -14.22
N GLN A 284 -20.17 10.86 -13.39
CA GLN A 284 -19.36 10.33 -12.30
C GLN A 284 -20.25 9.67 -11.24
N PRO A 285 -19.72 8.76 -10.40
CA PRO A 285 -18.32 8.43 -10.22
C PRO A 285 -17.89 7.35 -11.21
N ARG A 286 -16.98 7.66 -12.14
CA ARG A 286 -16.39 6.68 -13.06
C ARG A 286 -14.88 6.64 -12.85
N LEU A 287 -14.32 5.45 -12.94
CA LEU A 287 -12.89 5.16 -12.88
C LEU A 287 -12.49 4.55 -14.22
N ASP A 288 -11.65 5.26 -14.96
CA ASP A 288 -11.24 4.88 -16.32
C ASP A 288 -9.91 4.13 -16.34
N THR A 289 -9.11 4.27 -15.27
CA THR A 289 -7.82 3.62 -15.12
C THR A 289 -7.63 3.15 -13.69
N TYR A 290 -6.83 2.10 -13.51
CA TYR A 290 -6.53 1.54 -12.19
C TYR A 290 -5.81 2.53 -11.24
N ALA A 291 -5.07 3.52 -11.77
CA ALA A 291 -4.18 4.35 -10.96
C ALA A 291 -4.40 5.87 -11.06
N ASN A 292 -4.91 6.38 -12.19
CA ASN A 292 -4.85 7.80 -12.52
C ASN A 292 -6.25 8.32 -12.86
N ASN A 293 -7.00 8.75 -11.85
CA ASN A 293 -8.34 9.27 -12.03
C ASN A 293 -8.42 10.74 -11.60
N ASN A 294 -8.69 11.61 -12.56
CA ASN A 294 -8.79 13.05 -12.34
C ASN A 294 -10.00 13.38 -11.46
N PHE A 295 -9.84 14.38 -10.59
CA PHE A 295 -10.83 14.85 -9.62
C PHE A 295 -11.28 13.80 -8.60
N TRP A 296 -10.47 12.76 -8.36
CA TRP A 296 -10.71 11.80 -7.29
C TRP A 296 -9.84 12.09 -6.09
N TRP A 297 -10.36 11.73 -4.91
CA TRP A 297 -9.67 11.74 -3.63
C TRP A 297 -9.91 10.43 -2.90
N ASP A 298 -8.96 10.05 -2.05
CA ASP A 298 -9.10 8.99 -1.06
C ASP A 298 -8.50 9.44 0.29
N ASP A 299 -8.81 8.71 1.37
CA ASP A 299 -8.41 9.07 2.74
C ASP A 299 -7.26 8.22 3.30
N VAL A 300 -6.47 7.60 2.42
CA VAL A 300 -5.12 7.14 2.82
C VAL A 300 -4.20 8.33 3.01
N SER A 301 -3.08 8.14 3.70
CA SER A 301 -2.14 9.22 4.02
C SER A 301 -0.84 8.67 4.56
N ASP A 302 0.18 9.50 4.63
CA ASP A 302 1.41 9.19 5.36
C ASP A 302 2.05 10.44 5.94
N GLY A 303 2.96 10.27 6.90
CA GLY A 303 3.71 11.39 7.44
C GLY A 303 4.58 11.10 8.66
N PRO A 304 5.37 12.09 9.10
CA PRO A 304 6.28 11.97 10.22
C PRO A 304 5.56 11.78 11.56
N VAL A 305 6.18 10.97 12.42
CA VAL A 305 5.88 10.78 13.84
C VAL A 305 7.11 11.21 14.65
N THR A 306 6.98 12.25 15.45
CA THR A 306 8.04 12.76 16.34
C THR A 306 7.56 12.75 17.79
N ALA A 307 8.50 12.87 18.73
CA ALA A 307 8.15 12.95 20.13
C ALA A 307 9.12 13.84 20.92
N THR A 308 8.60 14.42 22.00
CA THR A 308 9.37 15.12 23.04
C THR A 308 9.11 14.43 24.38
N ILE A 309 10.18 13.99 25.02
CA ILE A 309 10.14 13.43 26.37
C ILE A 309 10.23 14.59 27.37
N ILE A 310 9.32 14.62 28.32
CA ILE A 310 9.31 15.59 29.41
C ILE A 310 9.90 14.91 30.64
N LEU A 311 11.04 15.39 31.12
CA LEU A 311 11.71 14.87 32.30
C LEU A 311 11.32 15.67 33.56
N GLU A 312 11.74 15.16 34.72
CA GLU A 312 11.74 15.89 35.98
C GLU A 312 12.39 17.28 35.80
N ASN A 313 11.88 18.27 36.52
CA ASN A 313 12.24 19.69 36.36
C ASN A 313 11.84 20.30 34.99
N GLN A 314 10.92 19.67 34.25
CA GLN A 314 10.37 20.17 32.98
C GLN A 314 11.41 20.27 31.85
N VAL A 315 12.51 19.52 31.95
CA VAL A 315 13.49 19.41 30.85
C VAL A 315 12.82 18.69 29.68
N ARG A 316 12.88 19.29 28.49
CA ARG A 316 12.31 18.76 27.26
C ARG A 316 13.41 18.15 26.41
N VAL A 317 13.26 16.88 26.04
CA VAL A 317 14.23 16.16 25.20
C VAL A 317 13.54 15.67 23.94
N GLU A 318 13.91 16.24 22.80
CA GLU A 318 13.45 15.75 21.50
C GLU A 318 14.01 14.35 21.24
N VAL A 319 13.18 13.46 20.71
CA VAL A 319 13.60 12.11 20.30
C VAL A 319 14.34 12.22 18.98
N GLN A 320 15.63 11.86 18.97
CA GLN A 320 16.55 12.14 17.84
C GLN A 320 16.27 11.28 16.60
N PHE A 321 15.70 10.09 16.79
CA PHE A 321 15.41 9.15 15.71
C PHE A 321 13.89 8.96 15.58
N PRO A 322 13.22 9.82 14.78
CA PRO A 322 11.77 9.84 14.64
C PRO A 322 11.26 8.74 13.71
N ALA A 323 9.97 8.46 13.71
CA ALA A 323 9.36 7.42 12.87
C ALA A 323 8.46 8.03 11.78
N TRP A 324 7.90 7.17 10.94
CA TRP A 324 6.89 7.52 9.94
C TRP A 324 5.64 6.67 10.13
N MET A 325 4.47 7.22 9.81
CA MET A 325 3.21 6.49 9.75
C MET A 325 2.77 6.40 8.29
N MET A 326 2.30 5.24 7.86
CA MET A 326 1.59 5.05 6.60
C MET A 326 0.20 4.47 6.87
N VAL A 327 -0.79 4.95 6.11
CA VAL A 327 -2.15 4.41 6.07
C VAL A 327 -2.33 3.68 4.75
N ALA A 328 -2.73 2.41 4.81
CA ALA A 328 -2.89 1.55 3.65
C ALA A 328 -4.32 0.96 3.56
N PRO A 329 -4.68 0.30 2.43
CA PRO A 329 -5.85 -0.55 2.35
C PRO A 329 -5.89 -1.65 3.44
N PRO A 330 -7.05 -2.27 3.72
CA PRO A 330 -7.12 -3.41 4.63
C PRO A 330 -6.21 -4.58 4.20
N ALA A 331 -5.73 -5.36 5.17
CA ALA A 331 -5.06 -6.64 4.92
C ALA A 331 -6.07 -7.76 5.09
N TYR A 332 -6.55 -8.30 3.97
CA TYR A 332 -7.58 -9.34 4.02
C TYR A 332 -7.05 -10.72 4.37
N ALA A 333 -5.73 -10.97 4.33
CA ALA A 333 -5.14 -12.24 4.76
C ALA A 333 -3.91 -12.01 5.67
N PRO A 334 -4.08 -11.45 6.88
CA PRO A 334 -2.99 -10.93 7.72
C PRO A 334 -1.97 -11.99 8.16
N GLN A 335 -2.32 -13.27 8.08
CA GLN A 335 -1.47 -14.39 8.49
C GLN A 335 -0.65 -14.99 7.34
N LEU A 336 -0.80 -14.47 6.12
CA LEU A 336 -0.06 -14.90 4.93
C LEU A 336 0.93 -13.81 4.52
N LEU A 337 2.21 -14.17 4.36
CA LEU A 337 3.24 -13.21 3.93
C LEU A 337 3.36 -13.18 2.41
N ASN A 338 3.74 -12.01 1.89
CA ASN A 338 4.15 -11.86 0.50
C ASN A 338 5.43 -12.66 0.20
N MET A 339 5.61 -13.09 -1.07
CA MET A 339 6.86 -13.70 -1.54
C MET A 339 8.08 -12.83 -1.20
N ILE A 340 7.92 -11.53 -1.39
CA ILE A 340 8.86 -10.49 -1.03
C ILE A 340 8.11 -9.51 -0.15
N THR A 341 8.55 -9.38 1.10
CA THR A 341 7.98 -8.44 2.05
C THR A 341 8.68 -7.08 1.96
N LEU A 342 8.05 -6.02 2.45
CA LEU A 342 8.69 -4.69 2.45
C LEU A 342 10.00 -4.69 3.25
N TYR A 343 10.08 -5.48 4.33
CA TYR A 343 11.32 -5.71 5.07
C TYR A 343 12.41 -6.32 4.18
N ASP A 344 12.09 -7.33 3.37
CA ASP A 344 13.07 -7.98 2.48
C ASP A 344 13.66 -6.98 1.48
N THR A 345 12.82 -6.14 0.87
CA THR A 345 13.25 -5.13 -0.11
C THR A 345 14.08 -4.01 0.53
N LEU A 346 13.67 -3.52 1.70
CA LEU A 346 14.46 -2.52 2.43
C LEU A 346 15.81 -3.10 2.86
N ARG A 347 15.83 -4.31 3.43
CA ARG A 347 17.09 -4.99 3.81
C ARG A 347 18.00 -5.15 2.60
N ASP A 348 17.48 -5.64 1.47
CA ASP A 348 18.26 -5.80 0.23
C ASP A 348 18.86 -4.46 -0.23
N THR A 349 18.08 -3.39 -0.16
CA THR A 349 18.53 -2.04 -0.52
C THR A 349 19.72 -1.62 0.34
N PHE A 350 19.62 -1.71 1.67
CA PHE A 350 20.70 -1.31 2.56
C PHE A 350 21.89 -2.27 2.56
N VAL A 351 21.67 -3.58 2.37
CA VAL A 351 22.75 -4.57 2.22
C VAL A 351 23.54 -4.31 0.94
N THR A 352 22.87 -4.05 -0.19
CA THR A 352 23.53 -3.96 -1.49
C THR A 352 23.99 -2.56 -1.86
N GLN A 353 23.45 -1.50 -1.25
CA GLN A 353 23.77 -0.11 -1.58
C GLN A 353 24.42 0.68 -0.42
N CYS A 354 24.35 0.18 0.83
CA CYS A 354 24.79 0.92 2.01
C CYS A 354 25.65 0.09 2.98
N ASP A 355 26.16 -1.07 2.56
CA ASP A 355 27.02 -1.94 3.36
C ASP A 355 26.45 -2.26 4.76
N LEU A 356 25.12 -2.45 4.87
CA LEU A 356 24.46 -2.77 6.15
C LEU A 356 25.03 -4.04 6.80
N GLU A 357 25.35 -5.03 5.98
CA GLU A 357 25.91 -6.32 6.39
C GLU A 357 27.17 -6.60 5.55
N PRO A 358 28.31 -5.96 5.86
CA PRO A 358 29.50 -5.98 5.01
C PRO A 358 30.15 -7.36 4.89
N GLU A 359 29.89 -8.27 5.84
CA GLU A 359 30.30 -9.68 5.77
C GLU A 359 29.49 -10.48 4.73
N LEU A 360 28.27 -10.05 4.43
CA LEU A 360 27.37 -10.62 3.43
C LEU A 360 27.59 -9.96 2.06
N CYS A 361 27.55 -8.63 2.01
CA CYS A 361 27.68 -7.85 0.79
C CYS A 361 28.44 -6.56 1.07
N LYS A 362 29.47 -6.28 0.27
CA LYS A 362 30.28 -5.05 0.39
C LYS A 362 30.46 -4.39 -0.95
N GLY A 363 30.16 -3.10 -1.03
CA GLY A 363 30.19 -2.34 -2.29
C GLY A 363 29.28 -2.97 -3.36
N GLY A 364 28.16 -3.57 -2.95
CA GLY A 364 27.21 -4.24 -3.85
C GLY A 364 27.66 -5.60 -4.39
N THR A 365 28.77 -6.16 -3.90
CA THR A 365 29.28 -7.49 -4.25
C THR A 365 29.07 -8.46 -3.08
N PHE A 366 28.37 -9.57 -3.32
CA PHE A 366 28.16 -10.60 -2.31
C PHE A 366 29.44 -11.40 -2.03
N ASN A 367 29.61 -11.84 -0.79
CA ASN A 367 30.70 -12.69 -0.36
C ASN A 367 30.33 -14.18 -0.57
N ASP A 368 30.88 -14.83 -1.58
CA ASP A 368 30.60 -16.25 -1.89
C ASP A 368 30.96 -17.22 -0.73
N GLY A 369 31.81 -16.79 0.21
CA GLY A 369 32.14 -17.53 1.43
C GLY A 369 31.10 -17.40 2.55
N TYR A 370 30.13 -16.49 2.43
CA TYR A 370 29.08 -16.26 3.41
C TYR A 370 28.11 -17.46 3.46
N LYS A 371 27.81 -17.94 4.67
CA LYS A 371 26.87 -19.04 4.89
C LYS A 371 25.58 -18.51 5.49
N PRO A 372 24.49 -18.37 4.71
CA PRO A 372 23.18 -18.01 5.26
C PRO A 372 22.71 -19.02 6.30
N ASN A 373 21.88 -18.54 7.23
CA ASN A 373 21.24 -19.40 8.21
C ASN A 373 19.99 -20.07 7.62
N PHE A 374 19.89 -21.39 7.71
CA PHE A 374 18.76 -22.12 7.14
C PHE A 374 17.42 -21.66 7.74
N GLN A 375 17.34 -21.53 9.06
CA GLN A 375 16.10 -21.21 9.76
C GLN A 375 15.68 -19.74 9.57
N ALA A 376 16.62 -18.81 9.59
CA ALA A 376 16.34 -17.38 9.53
C ALA A 376 16.33 -16.77 8.12
N ASP A 377 17.20 -17.25 7.22
CA ASP A 377 17.43 -16.63 5.91
C ASP A 377 16.83 -17.44 4.74
N ILE A 378 16.78 -18.77 4.83
CA ILE A 378 16.39 -19.65 3.71
C ILE A 378 14.95 -20.16 3.84
N LEU A 379 14.62 -20.76 4.99
CA LEU A 379 13.34 -21.41 5.23
C LEU A 379 12.13 -20.48 4.98
N PRO A 380 12.15 -19.19 5.41
CA PRO A 380 11.05 -18.29 5.11
C PRO A 380 10.83 -18.07 3.61
N ILE A 381 11.89 -18.05 2.80
CA ILE A 381 11.79 -17.88 1.34
C ILE A 381 11.13 -19.13 0.71
N LEU A 382 11.53 -20.32 1.15
CA LEU A 382 11.04 -21.58 0.60
C LEU A 382 9.59 -21.91 1.00
N GLN A 383 9.11 -21.42 2.14
CA GLN A 383 7.76 -21.70 2.65
C GLN A 383 6.65 -20.80 2.08
N ARG A 384 6.96 -19.54 1.73
CA ARG A 384 5.94 -18.59 1.21
C ARG A 384 5.21 -19.09 -0.04
N PRO A 385 5.86 -19.75 -1.03
CA PRO A 385 5.18 -20.28 -2.21
C PRO A 385 4.01 -21.21 -1.94
N SER A 386 4.16 -22.16 -1.02
CA SER A 386 3.08 -23.12 -0.72
C SER A 386 1.91 -22.45 0.01
N ASP A 387 2.14 -21.38 0.78
CA ASP A 387 1.09 -20.69 1.51
C ASP A 387 0.11 -19.95 0.58
N TYR A 388 0.52 -19.60 -0.65
CA TYR A 388 -0.36 -18.92 -1.60
C TYR A 388 -1.53 -19.78 -2.09
N GLN A 389 -1.51 -21.10 -1.88
CA GLN A 389 -2.64 -21.99 -2.20
C GLN A 389 -3.95 -21.58 -1.50
N TRP A 390 -3.83 -20.84 -0.40
CA TRP A 390 -4.95 -20.37 0.42
C TRP A 390 -5.59 -19.08 -0.07
N VAL A 391 -4.95 -18.40 -1.02
CA VAL A 391 -5.39 -17.10 -1.57
C VAL A 391 -5.32 -17.02 -3.10
N ALA A 392 -4.83 -18.08 -3.76
CA ALA A 392 -4.76 -18.23 -5.20
C ALA A 392 -4.80 -19.72 -5.57
N ARG A 393 -5.28 -20.04 -6.77
CA ARG A 393 -5.34 -21.42 -7.26
C ARG A 393 -3.97 -21.91 -7.73
N ILE A 394 -3.37 -22.79 -6.94
CA ILE A 394 -2.11 -23.47 -7.25
C ILE A 394 -2.40 -24.96 -7.43
N ASN A 395 -1.77 -25.61 -8.40
CA ASN A 395 -1.95 -27.04 -8.60
C ASN A 395 -1.17 -27.88 -7.56
N ASP A 396 -1.67 -29.08 -7.27
CA ASP A 396 -1.08 -29.98 -6.28
C ASP A 396 0.40 -30.28 -6.56
N GLN A 397 0.76 -30.47 -7.83
CA GLN A 397 2.15 -30.71 -8.23
C GLN A 397 3.08 -29.56 -7.80
N GLY A 398 2.64 -28.31 -7.94
CA GLY A 398 3.41 -27.14 -7.52
C GLY A 398 3.51 -27.05 -6.00
N ILE A 399 2.40 -27.31 -5.31
CA ILE A 399 2.33 -27.32 -3.84
C ILE A 399 3.31 -28.36 -3.27
N ASP A 400 3.22 -29.60 -3.74
CA ASP A 400 4.06 -30.71 -3.29
C ASP A 400 5.54 -30.46 -3.58
N ALA A 401 5.85 -29.97 -4.79
CA ALA A 401 7.22 -29.65 -5.17
C ALA A 401 7.83 -28.60 -4.25
N HIS A 402 7.08 -27.54 -3.89
CA HIS A 402 7.55 -26.51 -2.97
C HIS A 402 7.65 -27.00 -1.53
N ALA A 403 6.71 -27.82 -1.06
CA ALA A 403 6.72 -28.39 0.28
C ALA A 403 7.95 -29.28 0.54
N GLU A 404 8.49 -29.93 -0.49
CA GLU A 404 9.67 -30.78 -0.40
C GLU A 404 11.00 -30.02 -0.51
N LEU A 405 11.03 -28.77 -1.04
CA LEU A 405 12.27 -28.01 -1.23
C LEU A 405 13.09 -27.81 0.07
N PRO A 406 12.50 -27.46 1.23
CA PRO A 406 13.25 -27.32 2.47
C PRO A 406 13.95 -28.61 2.93
N ARG A 407 13.49 -29.77 2.45
CA ARG A 407 14.01 -31.10 2.79
C ARG A 407 14.88 -31.71 1.70
N SER A 408 14.86 -31.13 0.50
CA SER A 408 15.52 -31.66 -0.68
C SER A 408 16.99 -31.24 -0.75
N GLY A 409 17.88 -32.20 -1.00
CA GLY A 409 19.27 -31.92 -1.37
C GLY A 409 19.46 -31.64 -2.87
N SER A 410 18.41 -31.35 -3.63
CA SER A 410 18.51 -31.13 -5.08
C SER A 410 19.14 -29.78 -5.40
N HIS A 411 20.28 -29.79 -6.09
CA HIS A 411 21.02 -28.57 -6.44
C HIS A 411 20.48 -27.90 -7.72
N ASN A 412 19.53 -28.54 -8.42
CA ASN A 412 19.05 -28.10 -9.73
C ASN A 412 17.88 -27.12 -9.68
N PHE A 413 17.37 -26.74 -8.49
CA PHE A 413 16.17 -25.89 -8.43
C PHE A 413 16.44 -24.44 -8.86
N MET A 414 17.67 -23.95 -8.73
CA MET A 414 18.03 -22.57 -9.11
C MET A 414 17.78 -22.26 -10.59
N LYS A 415 17.80 -23.27 -11.48
CA LYS A 415 17.45 -23.07 -12.90
C LYS A 415 15.99 -22.63 -13.11
N PHE A 416 15.13 -22.86 -12.12
CA PHE A 416 13.74 -22.44 -12.10
C PHE A 416 13.54 -21.11 -11.39
N VAL A 417 14.56 -20.54 -10.74
CA VAL A 417 14.48 -19.23 -10.07
C VAL A 417 14.99 -18.16 -11.02
N ARG A 418 14.34 -17.01 -11.10
CA ARG A 418 14.85 -15.88 -11.89
C ARG A 418 16.03 -15.23 -11.20
N ASP A 419 17.13 -15.09 -11.92
CA ASP A 419 18.24 -14.23 -11.52
C ASP A 419 17.82 -12.76 -11.66
N PRO A 420 17.81 -11.97 -10.56
CA PRO A 420 17.43 -10.56 -10.59
C PRO A 420 18.38 -9.67 -11.42
N GLN A 421 19.56 -10.15 -11.81
CA GLN A 421 20.51 -9.42 -12.66
C GLN A 421 20.42 -9.81 -14.14
N SER A 422 19.72 -10.90 -14.47
CA SER A 422 19.58 -11.39 -15.84
C SER A 422 18.35 -10.80 -16.54
N VAL A 423 18.35 -10.84 -17.88
CA VAL A 423 17.17 -10.51 -18.67
C VAL A 423 16.02 -11.44 -18.29
N ASN A 424 14.85 -10.84 -18.09
CA ASN A 424 13.68 -11.51 -17.56
C ASN A 424 12.62 -11.70 -18.65
N ASP A 425 12.82 -12.70 -19.49
CA ASP A 425 12.03 -12.94 -20.71
C ASP A 425 11.14 -14.19 -20.66
N TYR A 426 11.27 -15.03 -19.62
CA TYR A 426 10.55 -16.31 -19.53
C TYR A 426 9.55 -16.38 -18.36
N PRO A 427 8.24 -16.61 -18.62
CA PRO A 427 7.19 -16.64 -17.60
C PRO A 427 7.24 -17.87 -16.67
N GLY A 428 7.89 -18.96 -17.10
CA GLY A 428 7.86 -20.24 -16.36
C GLY A 428 8.81 -20.34 -15.15
N ARG A 429 9.63 -19.32 -14.89
CA ARG A 429 10.48 -19.25 -13.69
C ARG A 429 9.71 -18.71 -12.47
N MET A 430 10.30 -18.87 -11.30
CA MET A 430 9.77 -18.45 -10.00
C MET A 430 10.39 -17.13 -9.53
N PRO A 431 9.62 -16.32 -8.77
CA PRO A 431 8.20 -16.50 -8.42
C PRO A 431 7.26 -16.32 -9.64
N LYS A 432 6.24 -17.17 -9.81
CA LYS A 432 5.31 -17.06 -10.94
C LYS A 432 4.30 -15.91 -10.74
N MET A 433 4.79 -14.68 -10.78
CA MET A 433 4.07 -13.45 -10.47
C MET A 433 4.46 -12.33 -11.44
N ALA A 434 3.57 -11.34 -11.57
CA ALA A 434 3.81 -10.14 -12.35
C ALA A 434 5.00 -9.35 -11.79
N GLY A 435 5.77 -8.68 -12.66
CA GLY A 435 6.88 -7.82 -12.24
C GLY A 435 6.47 -6.35 -12.10
N ASP A 436 7.45 -5.45 -11.99
CA ASP A 436 7.17 -4.03 -11.73
C ASP A 436 6.63 -3.26 -12.95
N ASN A 437 6.69 -3.85 -14.15
CA ASN A 437 6.09 -3.29 -15.36
C ASN A 437 5.83 -4.38 -16.41
N PRO A 438 4.70 -5.09 -16.28
CA PRO A 438 4.19 -6.02 -17.28
C PRO A 438 3.16 -5.39 -18.24
N LEU A 439 2.80 -4.13 -18.02
CA LEU A 439 1.69 -3.46 -18.70
C LEU A 439 2.14 -2.73 -19.96
N THR A 440 3.39 -2.27 -20.00
CA THR A 440 3.92 -1.46 -21.10
C THR A 440 5.25 -2.01 -21.60
N PRO A 441 5.61 -1.75 -22.86
CA PRO A 441 6.90 -2.13 -23.41
C PRO A 441 8.06 -1.22 -22.93
N ASP A 442 7.75 -0.10 -22.26
CA ASP A 442 8.74 0.89 -21.81
C ASP A 442 9.43 0.42 -20.52
N VAL A 443 10.75 0.25 -20.52
CA VAL A 443 11.49 -0.30 -19.36
C VAL A 443 10.85 -1.61 -18.84
N PRO A 444 10.78 -2.67 -19.67
CA PRO A 444 10.00 -3.85 -19.36
C PRO A 444 10.53 -4.57 -18.13
N ARG A 445 9.61 -4.92 -17.22
CA ARG A 445 9.83 -5.64 -15.97
C ARG A 445 8.67 -6.60 -15.77
N ASN A 446 8.52 -7.53 -16.70
CA ASN A 446 7.31 -8.34 -16.86
C ASN A 446 7.03 -9.32 -15.73
N PHE A 447 8.08 -9.84 -15.07
CA PHE A 447 7.94 -10.93 -14.11
C PHE A 447 8.66 -10.59 -12.80
N LEU A 448 8.12 -11.04 -11.67
CA LEU A 448 8.77 -10.85 -10.38
C LEU A 448 10.08 -11.62 -10.30
N THR A 449 11.10 -10.99 -9.71
CA THR A 449 12.35 -11.63 -9.27
C THR A 449 12.42 -11.55 -7.75
N LEU A 450 13.03 -12.54 -7.10
CA LEU A 450 13.44 -12.38 -5.70
C LEU A 450 14.37 -11.16 -5.56
N THR A 451 14.51 -10.64 -4.34
CA THR A 451 15.56 -9.65 -4.05
C THR A 451 16.95 -10.24 -4.31
N ARG A 452 17.97 -9.40 -4.52
CA ARG A 452 19.34 -9.88 -4.79
C ARG A 452 19.86 -10.72 -3.61
N THR A 453 19.55 -10.31 -2.40
CA THR A 453 19.90 -11.00 -1.14
C THR A 453 19.19 -12.35 -1.02
N GLN A 454 17.87 -12.43 -1.27
CA GLN A 454 17.13 -13.70 -1.24
C GLN A 454 17.63 -14.67 -2.32
N TYR A 455 17.90 -14.17 -3.53
CA TYR A 455 18.47 -14.98 -4.60
C TYR A 455 19.85 -15.54 -4.22
N PHE A 456 20.72 -14.69 -3.65
CA PHE A 456 22.03 -15.11 -3.15
C PHE A 456 21.89 -16.22 -2.10
N PHE A 457 21.00 -16.08 -1.12
CA PHE A 457 20.78 -17.11 -0.09
C PHE A 457 20.31 -18.44 -0.67
N LEU A 458 19.36 -18.42 -1.61
CA LEU A 458 18.93 -19.65 -2.27
C LEU A 458 20.05 -20.26 -3.12
N SER A 459 20.91 -19.44 -3.73
CA SER A 459 22.05 -19.94 -4.50
C SER A 459 23.09 -20.63 -3.60
N GLN A 460 23.37 -20.09 -2.41
CA GLN A 460 24.23 -20.72 -1.41
C GLN A 460 23.59 -22.01 -0.86
N PHE A 461 22.30 -21.97 -0.53
CA PHE A 461 21.55 -23.16 -0.10
C PHE A 461 21.61 -24.28 -1.13
N SER A 462 21.41 -23.95 -2.42
CA SER A 462 21.47 -24.93 -3.51
C SER A 462 22.85 -25.56 -3.72
N GLN A 463 23.89 -25.02 -3.10
CA GLN A 463 25.27 -25.54 -3.13
C GLN A 463 25.64 -26.25 -1.81
N GLY A 464 24.71 -26.36 -0.86
CA GLY A 464 24.99 -26.87 0.49
C GLY A 464 25.80 -25.91 1.36
N HIS A 465 25.92 -24.64 0.97
CA HIS A 465 26.72 -23.62 1.66
C HIS A 465 25.89 -22.82 2.67
N TYR A 466 25.40 -23.46 3.73
CA TYR A 466 24.60 -22.81 4.76
C TYR A 466 24.93 -23.36 6.16
N VAL A 467 24.40 -22.72 7.19
CA VAL A 467 24.42 -23.23 8.57
C VAL A 467 23.00 -23.48 9.04
N ASP A 468 22.77 -24.61 9.71
CA ASP A 468 21.48 -24.92 10.35
C ASP A 468 21.67 -25.01 11.87
N THR A 469 21.92 -23.84 12.45
CA THR A 469 21.99 -23.64 13.89
C THR A 469 20.97 -22.59 14.29
N PRO A 470 20.49 -22.57 15.54
CA PRO A 470 19.71 -21.45 16.04
C PRO A 470 20.39 -20.11 15.71
N PRO A 471 19.65 -19.11 15.20
CA PRO A 471 20.24 -17.82 14.84
C PRO A 471 20.90 -17.17 16.05
N THR A 472 22.13 -16.67 15.88
CA THR A 472 22.90 -15.99 16.95
C THR A 472 22.71 -14.48 16.95
N SER A 473 22.05 -13.92 15.93
CA SER A 473 21.73 -12.49 15.85
C SER A 473 20.77 -12.09 16.97
N THR A 474 21.15 -11.08 17.75
CA THR A 474 20.32 -10.51 18.82
C THR A 474 19.80 -9.16 18.38
N ALA A 475 18.78 -9.18 17.50
CA ALA A 475 18.04 -7.96 17.18
C ALA A 475 17.47 -7.35 18.47
N THR A 476 17.61 -6.04 18.63
CA THR A 476 17.01 -5.32 19.76
C THR A 476 15.48 -5.42 19.71
N PRO A 477 14.77 -5.26 20.84
CA PRO A 477 13.30 -5.23 20.83
C PRO A 477 12.71 -4.25 19.80
N GLY A 478 13.33 -3.07 19.63
CA GLY A 478 12.94 -2.09 18.61
C GLY A 478 13.10 -2.61 17.17
N GLN A 479 14.23 -3.23 16.86
CA GLN A 479 14.47 -3.82 15.53
C GLN A 479 13.52 -5.00 15.23
N LEU A 480 13.16 -5.79 16.25
CA LEU A 480 12.15 -6.86 16.09
C LEU A 480 10.78 -6.28 15.74
N LEU A 481 10.40 -5.14 16.33
CA LEU A 481 9.16 -4.44 15.98
C LEU A 481 9.21 -3.86 14.56
N ASP A 482 10.33 -3.21 14.19
CA ASP A 482 10.52 -2.69 12.83
C ASP A 482 10.33 -3.81 11.80
N ARG A 483 10.99 -4.96 12.02
CA ARG A 483 10.88 -6.15 11.17
C ARG A 483 9.46 -6.71 11.16
N GLY A 484 8.87 -6.94 12.32
CA GLY A 484 7.55 -7.57 12.44
C GLY A 484 6.44 -6.78 11.76
N VAL A 485 6.50 -5.44 11.79
CA VAL A 485 5.54 -4.59 11.07
C VAL A 485 5.79 -4.66 9.55
N LEU A 486 7.04 -4.51 9.12
CA LEU A 486 7.40 -4.44 7.69
C LEU A 486 7.29 -5.79 6.95
N GLU A 487 7.43 -6.92 7.65
CA GLU A 487 7.24 -8.24 7.05
C GLU A 487 5.79 -8.48 6.60
N ASN A 488 4.81 -7.81 7.21
CA ASN A 488 3.39 -7.91 6.87
C ASN A 488 2.95 -6.95 5.73
N CYS A 489 3.90 -6.37 4.99
CA CYS A 489 3.64 -5.44 3.88
C CYS A 489 4.21 -5.97 2.56
N VAL A 490 3.66 -5.50 1.43
CA VAL A 490 4.13 -5.85 0.09
C VAL A 490 5.53 -5.26 -0.17
N GLY A 491 6.50 -6.10 -0.56
CA GLY A 491 7.84 -5.68 -0.98
C GLY A 491 8.08 -5.72 -2.49
N GLY A 492 7.12 -6.22 -3.25
CA GLY A 492 7.18 -6.31 -4.70
C GLY A 492 6.10 -7.26 -5.25
N PRO A 493 5.73 -7.14 -6.54
CA PRO A 493 6.17 -6.08 -7.47
C PRO A 493 5.63 -4.69 -7.08
N PHE A 494 6.13 -3.64 -7.71
CA PHE A 494 5.68 -2.25 -7.52
C PHE A 494 5.08 -1.66 -8.80
N CYS A 495 3.79 -1.94 -9.01
CA CYS A 495 3.01 -1.42 -10.14
C CYS A 495 1.56 -1.04 -9.76
N PRO A 496 1.32 -0.14 -8.78
CA PRO A 496 2.30 0.55 -7.95
C PRO A 496 2.73 -0.21 -6.69
N GLY A 497 2.01 -1.24 -6.27
CA GLY A 497 2.14 -1.87 -4.95
C GLY A 497 0.90 -1.61 -4.10
N ILE A 498 0.91 -1.98 -2.81
CA ILE A 498 -0.24 -1.77 -1.91
C ILE A 498 0.02 -0.68 -0.87
N GLU A 499 0.94 -0.92 0.07
CA GLU A 499 1.27 0.07 1.11
C GLU A 499 2.20 1.19 0.60
N MET A 500 3.16 0.80 -0.25
CA MET A 500 4.24 1.64 -0.75
C MET A 500 4.64 1.15 -2.14
N THR A 501 5.38 1.99 -2.87
CA THR A 501 5.97 1.66 -4.17
C THR A 501 7.50 1.55 -4.11
N TRP A 502 8.14 1.56 -5.27
CA TRP A 502 9.57 1.41 -5.51
C TRP A 502 10.49 2.39 -4.75
N ILE A 503 9.97 3.41 -4.05
CA ILE A 503 10.76 4.35 -3.24
C ILE A 503 11.57 3.65 -2.13
N CYS A 504 11.13 2.48 -1.65
CA CYS A 504 11.89 1.67 -0.70
C CYS A 504 13.21 1.12 -1.25
N ARG A 505 13.43 1.22 -2.57
CA ARG A 505 14.65 0.79 -3.26
C ARG A 505 15.69 1.91 -3.40
N ASP A 506 15.37 3.13 -2.96
CA ASP A 506 16.28 4.28 -2.98
C ASP A 506 16.69 4.67 -1.54
N PRO A 507 17.96 4.46 -1.14
CA PRO A 507 18.43 4.78 0.20
C PRO A 507 18.42 6.29 0.51
N HIS A 508 18.34 7.20 -0.48
CA HIS A 508 18.32 8.65 -0.25
C HIS A 508 17.06 9.13 0.50
N PHE A 509 16.00 8.31 0.51
CA PHE A 509 14.77 8.58 1.24
C PHE A 509 14.95 8.39 2.75
N PHE A 510 16.05 7.79 3.19
CA PHE A 510 16.24 7.34 4.56
C PHE A 510 17.41 8.04 5.24
N MET A 511 17.30 8.25 6.56
CA MET A 511 18.37 8.83 7.38
C MET A 511 19.21 7.76 8.08
N GLU A 512 18.62 6.58 8.29
CA GLU A 512 19.27 5.34 8.72
C GLU A 512 18.44 4.17 8.15
N PRO A 513 18.95 2.92 8.16
CA PRO A 513 18.20 1.76 7.68
C PRO A 513 16.76 1.75 8.21
N PHE A 514 15.80 1.59 7.30
CA PHE A 514 14.35 1.52 7.56
C PHE A 514 13.69 2.81 8.11
N ARG A 515 14.43 3.91 8.31
CA ARG A 515 13.89 5.16 8.88
C ARG A 515 13.93 6.30 7.88
N PHE A 516 12.76 6.77 7.47
CA PHE A 516 12.64 7.88 6.53
C PHE A 516 13.33 9.15 7.05
N LYS A 517 13.98 9.86 6.13
CA LYS A 517 14.54 11.19 6.40
C LYS A 517 13.40 12.19 6.32
N HIS A 518 13.18 12.95 7.39
CA HIS A 518 12.10 13.94 7.43
C HIS A 518 12.57 15.26 6.77
N ARG A 519 11.75 15.81 5.86
CA ARG A 519 11.93 17.17 5.34
C ARG A 519 11.18 18.15 6.23
N GLN A 520 11.85 19.24 6.58
CA GLN A 520 11.20 20.34 7.29
C GLN A 520 10.22 21.06 6.37
N VAL A 521 8.95 21.13 6.77
CA VAL A 521 7.93 21.92 6.07
C VAL A 521 8.22 23.42 6.27
N ARG A 522 8.33 24.19 5.18
CA ARG A 522 8.64 25.63 5.19
C ARG A 522 7.53 26.44 4.50
N GLY A 523 7.34 27.68 4.94
CA GLY A 523 6.44 28.62 4.26
C GLY A 523 4.95 28.28 4.45
N PRO A 524 4.07 28.48 3.44
CA PRO A 524 2.62 28.41 3.58
C PRO A 524 2.06 26.96 3.56
N GLY A 525 2.84 25.97 3.99
CA GLY A 525 2.45 24.56 4.04
C GLY A 525 3.23 23.66 3.08
N LEU A 526 2.68 22.49 2.78
CA LEU A 526 3.30 21.47 1.94
C LEU A 526 3.44 21.93 0.48
N GLN A 527 4.47 21.42 -0.20
CA GLN A 527 4.62 21.62 -1.65
C GLN A 527 4.10 20.41 -2.41
N TRP A 528 3.40 20.68 -3.51
CA TRP A 528 2.84 19.62 -4.35
C TRP A 528 3.92 18.88 -5.14
N ASN A 529 5.03 19.55 -5.47
CA ASN A 529 6.09 19.08 -6.38
C ASN A 529 7.38 18.63 -5.66
N THR A 530 7.35 18.42 -4.34
CA THR A 530 8.51 17.91 -3.59
C THR A 530 8.93 16.55 -4.13
N ASN A 531 10.10 16.43 -4.76
CA ASN A 531 10.65 15.13 -5.18
C ASN A 531 11.74 14.68 -4.18
N PRO A 532 11.51 13.65 -3.34
CA PRO A 532 12.47 13.27 -2.30
C PRO A 532 13.78 12.66 -2.80
N HIS A 533 13.88 12.33 -4.09
CA HIS A 533 15.14 11.88 -4.71
C HIS A 533 16.26 12.94 -4.68
N ASP A 534 15.95 14.20 -4.35
CA ASP A 534 16.95 15.24 -4.06
C ASP A 534 17.75 14.99 -2.77
N GLY A 535 17.39 13.95 -1.99
CA GLY A 535 18.05 13.56 -0.74
C GLY A 535 17.76 14.50 0.44
N GLN A 536 16.80 15.42 0.33
CA GLN A 536 16.43 16.34 1.42
C GLN A 536 15.34 15.79 2.36
N GLY A 537 14.88 14.56 2.11
CA GLY A 537 13.87 13.88 2.91
C GLY A 537 12.44 14.07 2.42
N LEU A 538 11.48 13.50 3.13
CA LEU A 538 10.07 13.44 2.78
C LEU A 538 9.26 14.49 3.56
N GLU A 539 8.34 15.16 2.88
CA GLU A 539 7.22 15.86 3.50
C GLU A 539 6.05 14.88 3.77
N PRO A 540 5.10 15.23 4.67
CA PRO A 540 3.84 14.51 4.79
C PRO A 540 3.19 14.20 3.42
N GLY A 541 2.74 12.96 3.23
CA GLY A 541 2.13 12.48 1.99
C GLY A 541 3.10 12.06 0.89
N ASP A 542 4.43 12.24 1.07
CA ASP A 542 5.40 11.89 0.03
C ASP A 542 5.62 10.38 -0.11
N ALA A 543 5.33 9.56 0.91
CA ALA A 543 5.53 8.12 0.79
C ALA A 543 4.43 7.40 -0.02
N THR A 544 3.21 7.96 -0.06
CA THR A 544 2.03 7.32 -0.68
C THR A 544 1.48 8.04 -1.92
N LYS A 545 1.97 9.23 -2.27
CA LYS A 545 1.47 10.00 -3.43
C LYS A 545 1.58 9.29 -4.78
N TYR A 546 2.52 8.36 -4.89
CA TYR A 546 2.74 7.55 -6.10
C TYR A 546 1.66 6.49 -6.32
N MET A 547 0.98 6.08 -5.25
CA MET A 547 -0.02 5.00 -5.30
C MET A 547 -1.26 5.43 -6.10
N ALA A 548 -2.06 4.45 -6.48
CA ALA A 548 -3.30 4.67 -7.23
C ALA A 548 -4.28 5.62 -6.53
N LEU A 549 -5.04 6.35 -7.34
CA LEU A 549 -6.05 7.29 -6.90
C LEU A 549 -7.39 7.04 -7.62
N PRO A 550 -8.43 6.59 -6.91
CA PRO A 550 -8.41 6.10 -5.54
C PRO A 550 -7.78 4.70 -5.43
N TRP A 551 -7.34 4.30 -4.23
CA TRP A 551 -6.72 2.98 -4.02
C TRP A 551 -7.62 1.79 -4.40
N GLN A 552 -8.95 1.95 -4.36
CA GLN A 552 -9.89 0.87 -4.69
C GLN A 552 -9.85 0.46 -6.16
N ALA A 553 -9.52 1.37 -7.08
CA ALA A 553 -9.40 1.05 -8.50
C ALA A 553 -8.29 0.02 -8.71
N ASP A 554 -7.08 0.34 -8.23
CA ASP A 554 -5.96 -0.59 -8.17
C ASP A 554 -6.33 -1.87 -7.44
N PHE A 555 -6.94 -1.79 -6.26
CA PHE A 555 -7.30 -3.00 -5.50
C PHE A 555 -8.27 -3.96 -6.22
N ASN A 556 -9.12 -3.43 -7.11
CA ASN A 556 -9.95 -4.26 -8.01
C ASN A 556 -9.08 -4.97 -9.06
N GLU A 557 -8.24 -4.19 -9.75
CA GLU A 557 -7.35 -4.58 -10.85
C GLU A 557 -6.10 -5.36 -10.42
N CYS A 558 -5.78 -5.37 -9.12
CA CYS A 558 -4.76 -6.17 -8.43
C CYS A 558 -5.07 -7.68 -8.47
N SER A 559 -5.54 -8.17 -9.61
CA SER A 559 -5.90 -9.54 -9.92
C SER A 559 -4.79 -10.15 -10.80
N ASN A 560 -5.09 -10.74 -11.95
CA ASN A 560 -4.10 -11.42 -12.78
C ASN A 560 -3.65 -10.56 -13.98
N GLN A 561 -2.40 -10.73 -14.37
CA GLN A 561 -1.85 -10.16 -15.58
C GLN A 561 -1.48 -11.26 -16.56
N VAL A 562 -1.98 -11.18 -17.79
CA VAL A 562 -1.58 -12.11 -18.86
C VAL A 562 -0.35 -11.54 -19.57
N VAL A 563 0.76 -12.25 -19.51
CA VAL A 563 2.00 -11.94 -20.25
C VAL A 563 2.49 -13.19 -20.95
N GLN A 564 2.79 -13.12 -22.25
CA GLN A 564 3.23 -14.28 -23.05
C GLN A 564 2.33 -15.51 -22.85
N ASN A 565 1.01 -15.33 -22.95
CA ASN A 565 -0.02 -16.37 -22.75
C ASN A 565 0.03 -17.05 -21.36
N THR A 566 0.69 -16.44 -20.38
CA THR A 566 0.75 -16.93 -18.99
C THR A 566 0.04 -15.95 -18.09
N SER A 567 -0.93 -16.44 -17.32
CA SER A 567 -1.55 -15.68 -16.24
C SER A 567 -0.64 -15.64 -15.02
N LEU A 568 -0.36 -14.43 -14.53
CA LEU A 568 0.52 -14.14 -13.41
C LEU A 568 -0.25 -13.36 -12.35
N TRP A 569 -0.01 -13.66 -11.07
CA TRP A 569 -0.64 -12.92 -9.98
C TRP A 569 0.14 -11.67 -9.58
N TRP A 570 -0.58 -10.68 -9.05
CA TRP A 570 -0.05 -9.45 -8.46
C TRP A 570 0.27 -9.61 -6.97
N TRP A 571 -0.72 -9.58 -6.06
CA TRP A 571 -0.49 -9.62 -4.60
C TRP A 571 -1.48 -10.50 -3.80
N PRO A 572 -1.51 -11.84 -3.99
CA PRO A 572 -2.48 -12.74 -3.34
C PRO A 572 -2.61 -12.65 -1.82
N SER A 573 -1.51 -12.49 -1.09
CA SER A 573 -1.53 -12.38 0.38
C SER A 573 -2.11 -11.07 0.91
N GLN A 574 -2.19 -10.03 0.08
CA GLN A 574 -2.74 -8.73 0.47
C GLN A 574 -4.17 -8.55 -0.06
N ARG A 575 -4.41 -9.05 -1.29
CA ARG A 575 -5.68 -9.04 -2.02
C ARG A 575 -5.93 -10.47 -2.53
N PRO A 576 -6.74 -11.28 -1.83
CA PRO A 576 -7.01 -12.66 -2.24
C PRO A 576 -7.70 -12.79 -3.60
N TYR A 577 -7.55 -13.95 -4.23
CA TYR A 577 -8.10 -14.28 -5.55
C TYR A 577 -9.14 -15.37 -5.43
N GLU A 578 -8.70 -16.51 -4.89
CA GLU A 578 -9.52 -17.66 -4.60
C GLU A 578 -9.33 -18.07 -3.14
N VAL A 579 -10.43 -18.41 -2.50
CA VAL A 579 -10.50 -18.60 -1.06
C VAL A 579 -11.38 -19.80 -0.74
N ASN A 580 -11.15 -20.43 0.42
CA ASN A 580 -11.99 -21.52 0.88
C ASN A 580 -13.15 -20.99 1.71
N TYR A 581 -14.36 -21.47 1.45
CA TYR A 581 -15.57 -21.07 2.18
C TYR A 581 -16.52 -22.26 2.30
N VAL A 582 -17.52 -22.12 3.17
CA VAL A 582 -18.61 -23.10 3.30
C VAL A 582 -19.80 -22.60 2.48
N ASP A 583 -20.29 -23.40 1.55
CA ASP A 583 -21.45 -23.08 0.71
C ASP A 583 -22.79 -23.26 1.46
N ARG A 584 -23.92 -23.02 0.78
CA ARG A 584 -25.25 -23.10 1.45
C ARG A 584 -25.66 -24.51 1.82
N ASN A 585 -25.02 -25.53 1.26
CA ASN A 585 -25.22 -26.94 1.60
C ASN A 585 -24.36 -27.36 2.80
N GLY A 586 -23.50 -26.47 3.31
CA GLY A 586 -22.60 -26.78 4.41
C GLY A 586 -21.33 -27.49 3.95
N GLU A 587 -20.98 -27.40 2.67
CA GLU A 587 -19.84 -28.06 2.05
C GLU A 587 -18.69 -27.07 1.79
N TRP A 588 -17.45 -27.50 1.98
CA TRP A 588 -16.28 -26.73 1.59
C TRP A 588 -16.21 -26.58 0.08
N GLN A 589 -15.98 -25.34 -0.33
CA GLN A 589 -15.72 -24.96 -1.71
C GLN A 589 -14.48 -24.07 -1.75
N GLN A 590 -13.82 -24.05 -2.90
CA GLN A 590 -12.86 -23.01 -3.26
C GLN A 590 -13.44 -22.20 -4.41
N GLY A 591 -13.43 -20.88 -4.30
CA GLY A 591 -13.97 -19.99 -5.33
C GLY A 591 -13.46 -18.57 -5.22
N TYR A 592 -13.87 -17.73 -6.16
CA TYR A 592 -13.40 -16.34 -6.22
C TYR A 592 -13.76 -15.57 -4.95
N TRP A 593 -12.80 -14.76 -4.49
CA TRP A 593 -12.99 -13.87 -3.36
C TRP A 593 -14.02 -12.76 -3.65
N THR A 594 -14.09 -12.35 -4.91
CA THR A 594 -15.02 -11.35 -5.45
C THR A 594 -16.37 -11.91 -5.90
N ARG A 595 -16.65 -13.20 -5.63
CA ARG A 595 -17.88 -13.89 -6.05
C ARG A 595 -19.18 -13.11 -5.76
N PRO A 596 -20.24 -13.27 -6.57
CA PRO A 596 -20.35 -14.14 -7.75
C PRO A 596 -19.63 -13.61 -8.98
N SER A 597 -18.99 -12.43 -8.90
CA SER A 597 -18.08 -11.96 -9.94
C SER A 597 -16.88 -12.91 -10.08
N ASP A 598 -16.17 -12.81 -11.21
CA ASP A 598 -14.93 -13.54 -11.47
C ASP A 598 -13.80 -13.01 -10.58
N ILE A 599 -12.54 -13.10 -11.02
CA ILE A 599 -11.34 -12.72 -10.28
C ILE A 599 -11.30 -11.25 -9.79
N ASN A 600 -12.09 -10.36 -10.39
CA ASN A 600 -12.33 -8.95 -10.03
C ASN A 600 -13.79 -8.57 -10.29
N PHE A 601 -14.23 -7.42 -9.77
CA PHE A 601 -15.53 -6.85 -10.17
C PHE A 601 -15.45 -6.30 -11.59
N ASP A 602 -16.61 -6.29 -12.28
CA ASP A 602 -16.70 -5.86 -13.68
C ASP A 602 -16.27 -4.40 -13.88
N LYS A 603 -16.43 -3.57 -12.85
CA LYS A 603 -15.97 -2.19 -12.86
C LYS A 603 -15.31 -1.77 -11.55
N ASP A 604 -14.32 -0.90 -11.64
CA ASP A 604 -13.53 -0.41 -10.50
C ASP A 604 -14.36 0.37 -9.47
N GLU A 605 -15.41 1.07 -9.90
CA GLU A 605 -16.31 1.81 -9.02
C GLU A 605 -17.06 0.88 -8.07
N GLU A 606 -17.25 -0.39 -8.46
CA GLU A 606 -17.86 -1.37 -7.58
C GLU A 606 -16.97 -1.65 -6.39
N MET A 607 -15.63 -1.66 -6.54
CA MET A 607 -14.72 -1.83 -5.41
C MET A 607 -14.80 -0.64 -4.44
N VAL A 608 -15.04 0.59 -4.92
CA VAL A 608 -15.28 1.76 -4.06
C VAL A 608 -16.44 1.51 -3.07
N ALA A 609 -17.49 0.81 -3.52
CA ALA A 609 -18.64 0.49 -2.70
C ALA A 609 -18.52 -0.84 -1.93
N LYS A 610 -17.94 -1.87 -2.57
CA LYS A 610 -18.00 -3.27 -2.15
C LYS A 610 -16.82 -3.73 -1.31
N TRP A 611 -15.70 -2.99 -1.26
CA TRP A 611 -14.52 -3.41 -0.48
C TRP A 611 -14.92 -3.80 0.95
N LYS A 612 -15.80 -2.99 1.55
CA LYS A 612 -16.34 -3.19 2.90
C LYS A 612 -17.05 -4.52 3.09
N GLY A 613 -17.52 -5.20 2.04
CA GLY A 613 -18.27 -6.45 2.17
C GLY A 613 -17.46 -7.72 1.94
N LEU A 614 -16.20 -7.61 1.50
CA LEU A 614 -15.35 -8.77 1.22
C LEU A 614 -14.92 -9.48 2.52
N GLY A 615 -14.74 -10.80 2.48
CA GLY A 615 -14.34 -11.58 3.66
C GLY A 615 -12.84 -11.53 3.94
N PHE A 616 -12.47 -11.77 5.19
CA PHE A 616 -11.08 -11.91 5.63
C PHE A 616 -10.66 -13.38 5.61
N ILE A 617 -9.37 -13.66 5.48
CA ILE A 617 -8.78 -15.00 5.41
C ILE A 617 -8.00 -15.25 6.69
N LEU A 618 -8.46 -16.24 7.44
CA LEU A 618 -7.88 -16.64 8.72
C LEU A 618 -7.51 -18.11 8.71
N ARG A 619 -6.51 -18.47 9.51
CA ARG A 619 -6.34 -19.86 9.92
C ARG A 619 -7.63 -20.30 10.60
N ARG A 620 -8.17 -21.44 10.16
CA ARG A 620 -9.44 -21.99 10.63
C ARG A 620 -9.50 -22.11 12.16
N GLN A 621 -8.40 -22.49 12.80
CA GLN A 621 -8.32 -22.60 14.27
C GLN A 621 -8.42 -21.26 15.00
N ASP A 622 -8.06 -20.14 14.34
CA ASP A 622 -8.06 -18.80 14.92
C ASP A 622 -9.37 -18.06 14.60
N ALA A 623 -10.19 -18.60 13.69
CA ALA A 623 -11.52 -18.08 13.36
C ALA A 623 -12.55 -18.32 14.49
N PRO A 624 -13.60 -17.49 14.61
CA PRO A 624 -14.70 -17.73 15.54
C PRO A 624 -15.27 -19.15 15.39
N PRO A 625 -15.58 -19.87 16.48
CA PRO A 625 -16.06 -21.26 16.40
C PRO A 625 -17.26 -21.48 15.48
N SER A 626 -18.14 -20.48 15.34
CA SER A 626 -19.29 -20.50 14.44
C SER A 626 -18.94 -20.45 12.95
N GLU A 627 -17.73 -20.00 12.60
CA GLU A 627 -17.27 -19.81 11.22
C GLU A 627 -16.26 -20.89 10.80
N GLN A 628 -15.84 -21.77 11.69
CA GLN A 628 -14.83 -22.80 11.39
C GLN A 628 -15.32 -23.90 10.43
N GLY A 629 -16.60 -23.93 10.09
CA GLY A 629 -17.18 -24.93 9.18
C GLY A 629 -17.04 -26.38 9.67
N PRO A 630 -17.43 -27.37 8.83
CA PRO A 630 -17.36 -28.77 9.18
C PRO A 630 -15.92 -29.28 9.32
N SER A 631 -15.69 -30.20 10.26
CA SER A 631 -14.36 -30.76 10.55
C SER A 631 -13.90 -31.87 9.60
N ASN A 632 -14.80 -32.39 8.75
CA ASN A 632 -14.52 -33.42 7.76
C ASN A 632 -15.60 -33.35 6.67
N GLN A 633 -15.20 -33.48 5.41
CA GLN A 633 -16.10 -33.60 4.27
C GLN A 633 -15.62 -34.73 3.36
N GLY A 634 -16.43 -35.78 3.22
CA GLY A 634 -16.11 -36.90 2.32
C GLY A 634 -14.85 -37.71 2.67
N GLY A 635 -14.22 -37.48 3.82
CA GLY A 635 -12.92 -38.09 4.19
C GLY A 635 -11.72 -37.16 4.03
N ASP A 636 -11.91 -35.98 3.42
CA ASP A 636 -10.86 -34.98 3.23
C ASP A 636 -10.73 -34.07 4.46
N PRO A 637 -9.49 -33.69 4.83
CA PRO A 637 -9.26 -32.75 5.93
C PRO A 637 -9.78 -31.35 5.56
N PRO A 638 -10.23 -30.57 6.54
CA PRO A 638 -10.71 -29.21 6.29
C PRO A 638 -9.55 -28.29 5.86
N PRO A 639 -9.84 -27.22 5.08
CA PRO A 639 -8.87 -26.20 4.74
C PRO A 639 -8.18 -25.60 5.97
N VAL A 640 -6.89 -25.29 5.86
CA VAL A 640 -6.12 -24.65 6.94
C VAL A 640 -6.51 -23.18 7.07
N TYR A 641 -6.78 -22.51 5.95
CA TYR A 641 -7.22 -21.13 5.88
C TYR A 641 -8.57 -21.02 5.19
N ILE A 642 -9.45 -20.19 5.76
CA ILE A 642 -10.85 -20.04 5.36
C ILE A 642 -11.24 -18.57 5.31
N GLU A 643 -12.22 -18.25 4.48
CA GLU A 643 -12.87 -16.95 4.48
C GLU A 643 -13.86 -16.84 5.64
N VAL A 644 -13.79 -15.72 6.34
CA VAL A 644 -14.63 -15.35 7.48
C VAL A 644 -15.22 -13.96 7.25
N GLU A 645 -16.30 -13.64 7.95
CA GLU A 645 -16.88 -12.29 8.02
C GLU A 645 -17.27 -11.68 6.66
N ARG A 646 -17.54 -12.50 5.65
CA ARG A 646 -18.07 -12.04 4.36
C ARG A 646 -19.46 -11.44 4.51
N ARG A 647 -19.73 -10.33 3.82
CA ARG A 647 -21.03 -9.63 3.80
C ARG A 647 -21.62 -9.45 2.41
N LEU A 648 -20.84 -9.65 1.35
CA LEU A 648 -21.38 -9.67 -0.01
C LEU A 648 -22.19 -10.95 -0.25
N PRO A 649 -23.34 -10.86 -0.95
CA PRO A 649 -24.10 -12.04 -1.32
C PRO A 649 -23.35 -12.85 -2.39
N ASP A 650 -23.45 -14.18 -2.32
CA ASP A 650 -22.86 -15.09 -3.31
C ASP A 650 -23.73 -15.26 -4.57
N GLY A 651 -24.73 -14.39 -4.77
CA GLY A 651 -25.66 -14.46 -5.90
C GLY A 651 -26.50 -15.74 -5.90
N ASP A 652 -26.62 -16.39 -7.06
CA ASP A 652 -27.30 -17.68 -7.22
C ASP A 652 -26.36 -18.89 -7.04
N MET A 653 -25.12 -18.67 -6.57
CA MET A 653 -24.21 -19.78 -6.33
C MET A 653 -24.75 -20.75 -5.25
N PRO A 654 -24.44 -22.05 -5.38
CA PRO A 654 -24.97 -23.12 -4.53
C PRO A 654 -24.83 -22.90 -3.03
#